data_AF-A0A938MR98-F1
#
_entry.id   AF-A0A938MR98-F1
#
_cell.length_a   1.000
_cell.length_b   1.000
_cell.length_c   1.000
_cell.angle_alpha   90.00
_cell.angle_beta   90.00
_cell.angle_gamma   90.00
#
_symmetry.space_group_name_H-M   'P 1'
#
loop_
_entity.id
_entity.type
_entity.pdbx_description
1 polymer ?
#
loop_
_entity_poly.entity_id
_entity_poly.type
_entity_poly.pdbx_seq_one_letter_code
_entity_poly.pdbx_strand_id
1 'polypeptide(L)'
;MRAWIGTALLAGSWLVGLGHFEDPNRFTWFCALVAGALLLTDVPLRFPSRAEQTVLLPLLLLAVGVFPVPYKSIPLLLTVATVLSIAPLPGRWPRLLARGAASAGLILVAQAIAMLGYQSMTARSHELPRLFLTPIAWVAHLVGADAALQGGTLSLGNALETSRVVATWELLFDPATVGFLAGGVVLLLLYACGRRCEPGRGPGRSLVILLALVLAWAPLRLALVAALVLQRLLRVETVAFSNTGELLVSTWLHLGLVCGFAVLAGSLIPKPVGVPNDRLRREAGRRAAPWKRPLSAGLCGVAVAVLTIVHCWVPLGERKAGRVMVVERHSNWEPTTEPYGTQGYGEAGSYNYAAIYEYCRQHYEMSQLLETDAIDDGRLGQCDVLIVKTPTARYSAEEVASVVRFVERGGSLLLIGDHTNVFNMNTYLNDLSRHFGFTFRNDLLFRVGQPYRQAYRPPHIAHPVLRHVPPMHFAVSCSIDPGRSAGTMVVRNTGLWSLPPAYHESNYHPQAEYRPDMQYGAWCQLWSTVHGKGRVLGFADSTLFSNFCVFQPGKRELFVGMLEWLNRTSPLDRRAIRLALTIPAFLLAAALLAPGCWQCWRDRKAWLPHLAGGCAGWSVAAMAVVALHEMPVPPKHRVHHHVVVDRTVSEVPLSTGAFADHEEGGGYGMLEQWIPRV
;
A
#
# COMPACT_ATOMS: atom_id res chain seq x y z
N MET A 1 -30.31 -9.82 -5.97
CA MET A 1 -29.67 -10.60 -4.89
C MET A 1 -28.39 -11.34 -5.32
N ARG A 2 -28.42 -12.54 -5.96
CA ARG A 2 -27.21 -13.38 -6.24
C ARG A 2 -25.97 -12.61 -6.74
N ALA A 3 -26.10 -11.83 -7.81
CA ALA A 3 -24.97 -11.08 -8.39
C ALA A 3 -24.37 -10.00 -7.45
N TRP A 4 -25.20 -9.40 -6.57
CA TRP A 4 -24.73 -8.45 -5.57
C TRP A 4 -23.93 -9.14 -4.47
N ILE A 5 -24.39 -10.30 -3.99
CA ILE A 5 -23.62 -11.13 -3.05
C ILE A 5 -22.30 -11.56 -3.70
N GLY A 6 -22.33 -11.99 -4.97
CA GLY A 6 -21.11 -12.31 -5.71
C GLY A 6 -20.13 -11.15 -5.79
N THR A 7 -20.63 -9.91 -5.99
CA THR A 7 -19.81 -8.69 -6.00
C THR A 7 -19.20 -8.39 -4.62
N ALA A 8 -19.96 -8.62 -3.54
CA ALA A 8 -19.50 -8.47 -2.16
C ALA A 8 -18.42 -9.50 -1.78
N LEU A 9 -18.58 -10.76 -2.20
CA LEU A 9 -17.55 -11.79 -2.01
C LEU A 9 -16.26 -11.44 -2.76
N LEU A 10 -16.35 -10.92 -3.98
CA LEU A 10 -15.17 -10.42 -4.71
C LEU A 10 -14.53 -9.22 -3.99
N ALA A 11 -15.34 -8.30 -3.45
CA ALA A 11 -14.82 -7.18 -2.66
C ALA A 11 -14.08 -7.66 -1.40
N GLY A 12 -14.68 -8.58 -0.63
CA GLY A 12 -14.07 -9.18 0.55
C GLY A 12 -12.85 -10.06 0.25
N SER A 13 -12.77 -10.64 -0.96
CA SER A 13 -11.59 -11.39 -1.39
C SER A 13 -10.32 -10.53 -1.40
N TRP A 14 -10.43 -9.21 -1.60
CA TRP A 14 -9.28 -8.30 -1.49
C TRP A 14 -8.75 -8.16 -0.07
N LEU A 15 -9.63 -8.15 0.94
CA LEU A 15 -9.22 -8.06 2.34
C LEU A 15 -8.35 -9.26 2.73
N VAL A 16 -8.85 -10.45 2.38
CA VAL A 16 -8.18 -11.74 2.65
C VAL A 16 -6.95 -11.91 1.76
N GLY A 17 -7.03 -11.56 0.48
CA GLY A 17 -5.96 -11.81 -0.49
C GLY A 17 -4.78 -10.87 -0.34
N LEU A 18 -5.02 -9.61 0.04
CA LEU A 18 -3.96 -8.61 0.28
C LEU A 18 -3.42 -8.65 1.71
N GLY A 19 -4.12 -9.32 2.63
CA GLY A 19 -3.85 -9.21 4.05
C GLY A 19 -4.03 -7.77 4.54
N HIS A 20 -5.18 -7.18 4.20
CA HIS A 20 -5.39 -5.76 4.48
C HIS A 20 -5.53 -5.48 5.98
N PHE A 21 -6.12 -6.42 6.72
CA PHE A 21 -6.22 -6.38 8.17
C PHE A 21 -5.47 -7.55 8.81
N GLU A 22 -5.85 -8.79 8.49
CA GLU A 22 -5.21 -10.00 9.00
C GLU A 22 -4.28 -10.63 7.95
N ASP A 23 -3.56 -11.69 8.33
CA ASP A 23 -2.65 -12.39 7.42
C ASP A 23 -3.35 -12.98 6.19
N PRO A 24 -2.70 -12.94 5.00
CA PRO A 24 -3.32 -13.46 3.80
C PRO A 24 -3.67 -14.94 3.88
N ASN A 25 -4.95 -15.29 3.77
CA ASN A 25 -5.42 -16.68 3.72
C ASN A 25 -5.77 -17.09 2.28
N ARG A 26 -4.86 -17.83 1.64
CA ARG A 26 -5.01 -18.25 0.23
C ARG A 26 -6.25 -19.12 -0.01
N PHE A 27 -6.62 -19.96 0.95
CA PHE A 27 -7.79 -20.84 0.81
C PHE A 27 -9.09 -20.03 0.84
N THR A 28 -9.28 -19.20 1.87
CA THR A 28 -10.45 -18.34 2.00
C THR A 28 -10.56 -17.37 0.82
N TRP A 29 -9.44 -16.78 0.39
CA TRP A 29 -9.38 -15.94 -0.81
C TRP A 29 -9.87 -16.68 -2.05
N PHE A 30 -9.38 -17.90 -2.29
CA PHE A 30 -9.78 -18.72 -3.44
C PHE A 30 -11.27 -19.09 -3.37
N CYS A 31 -11.77 -19.50 -2.20
CA CYS A 31 -13.19 -19.82 -2.00
C CYS A 31 -14.10 -18.61 -2.29
N ALA A 32 -13.74 -17.41 -1.80
CA ALA A 32 -14.48 -16.19 -2.08
C ALA A 32 -14.48 -15.83 -3.58
N LEU A 33 -13.34 -16.01 -4.26
CA LEU A 33 -13.20 -15.79 -5.70
C LEU A 33 -14.12 -16.72 -6.51
N VAL A 34 -14.07 -18.02 -6.21
CA VAL A 34 -14.87 -19.05 -6.91
C VAL A 34 -16.36 -18.84 -6.64
N ALA A 35 -16.76 -18.65 -5.38
CA ALA A 35 -18.15 -18.40 -5.02
C ALA A 35 -18.68 -17.11 -5.68
N GLY A 36 -17.87 -16.04 -5.68
CA GLY A 36 -18.16 -14.80 -6.38
C GLY A 36 -18.42 -15.01 -7.88
N ALA A 37 -17.53 -15.73 -8.56
CA ALA A 37 -17.68 -16.04 -9.99
C ALA A 37 -18.92 -16.90 -10.30
N LEU A 38 -19.21 -17.92 -9.47
CA LEU A 38 -20.39 -18.78 -9.64
C LEU A 38 -21.71 -18.02 -9.47
N LEU A 39 -21.77 -17.05 -8.57
CA LEU A 39 -22.94 -16.19 -8.35
C LEU A 39 -23.18 -15.18 -9.48
N LEU A 40 -22.21 -14.99 -10.38
CA LEU A 40 -22.27 -14.06 -11.52
C LEU A 40 -22.58 -14.75 -12.86
N THR A 41 -22.89 -16.04 -12.86
CA THR A 41 -23.17 -16.85 -14.07
C THR A 41 -24.36 -16.35 -14.91
N ASP A 42 -25.32 -15.66 -14.27
CA ASP A 42 -26.52 -15.09 -14.91
C ASP A 42 -26.32 -13.66 -15.45
N VAL A 43 -25.13 -13.07 -15.30
CA VAL A 43 -24.84 -11.73 -15.81
C VAL A 43 -24.78 -11.76 -17.35
N PRO A 44 -25.55 -10.90 -18.04
CA PRO A 44 -25.62 -10.93 -19.50
C PRO A 44 -24.34 -10.37 -20.13
N LEU A 45 -23.43 -11.26 -20.54
CA LEU A 45 -22.19 -10.89 -21.22
C LEU A 45 -22.11 -11.50 -22.63
N ARG A 46 -21.68 -10.69 -23.61
CA ARG A 46 -21.48 -11.12 -25.00
C ARG A 46 -19.99 -11.26 -25.29
N PHE A 47 -19.60 -12.45 -25.74
CA PHE A 47 -18.22 -12.74 -26.15
C PHE A 47 -17.95 -12.35 -27.60
N PRO A 48 -16.70 -12.00 -27.95
CA PRO A 48 -16.25 -11.86 -29.33
C PRO A 48 -16.29 -13.21 -30.07
N SER A 49 -15.97 -13.22 -31.36
CA SER A 49 -15.91 -14.46 -32.16
C SER A 49 -14.84 -15.44 -31.64
N ARG A 50 -14.97 -16.73 -31.97
CA ARG A 50 -13.96 -17.74 -31.56
C ARG A 50 -12.56 -17.40 -32.07
N ALA A 51 -12.44 -16.94 -33.33
CA ALA A 51 -11.18 -16.52 -33.91
C ALA A 51 -10.54 -15.35 -33.14
N GLU A 52 -11.33 -14.32 -32.80
CA GLU A 52 -10.85 -13.20 -31.97
C GLU A 52 -10.39 -13.70 -30.60
N GLN A 53 -11.16 -14.57 -29.93
CA GLN A 53 -10.81 -15.11 -28.62
C GLN A 53 -9.49 -15.90 -28.64
N THR A 54 -9.25 -16.71 -29.68
CA THR A 54 -7.99 -17.45 -29.85
C THR A 54 -6.80 -16.50 -29.96
N VAL A 55 -6.94 -15.38 -30.66
CA VAL A 55 -5.88 -14.36 -30.81
C VAL A 55 -5.62 -13.61 -29.50
N LEU A 56 -6.64 -13.43 -28.64
CA LEU A 56 -6.48 -12.74 -27.35
C LEU A 56 -5.89 -13.61 -26.25
N LEU A 57 -5.96 -14.94 -26.38
CA LEU A 57 -5.52 -15.88 -25.35
C LEU A 57 -4.02 -15.71 -24.99
N PRO A 58 -3.08 -15.57 -25.94
CA PRO A 58 -1.67 -15.29 -25.63
C PRO A 58 -1.46 -14.00 -24.83
N LEU A 59 -2.22 -12.93 -25.11
CA LEU A 59 -2.12 -11.67 -24.38
C LEU A 59 -2.55 -11.82 -22.92
N LEU A 60 -3.60 -12.60 -22.67
CA LEU A 60 -4.05 -12.92 -21.32
C LEU A 60 -3.07 -13.85 -20.59
N LEU A 61 -2.50 -14.84 -21.27
CA LEU A 61 -1.49 -15.74 -20.70
C LEU A 61 -0.21 -15.00 -20.29
N LEU A 62 0.25 -14.05 -21.11
CA LEU A 62 1.34 -13.14 -20.75
C LEU A 62 1.01 -12.41 -19.43
N ALA A 63 -0.20 -11.86 -19.31
CA ALA A 63 -0.62 -11.19 -18.10
C ALA A 63 -0.72 -12.12 -16.88
N VAL A 64 -1.16 -13.37 -17.04
CA VAL A 64 -1.14 -14.38 -15.95
C VAL A 64 0.28 -14.64 -15.45
N GLY A 65 1.27 -14.63 -16.35
CA GLY A 65 2.68 -14.82 -16.00
C GLY A 65 3.25 -13.67 -15.15
N VAL A 66 2.85 -12.42 -15.43
CA VAL A 66 3.46 -11.21 -14.85
C VAL A 66 2.71 -10.69 -13.61
N PHE A 67 1.38 -10.74 -13.57
CA PHE A 67 0.61 -10.15 -12.46
C PHE A 67 0.94 -10.85 -11.12
N PRO A 68 1.18 -10.10 -10.02
CA PRO A 68 1.37 -10.70 -8.69
C PRO A 68 0.05 -11.17 -8.08
N VAL A 69 0.10 -12.15 -7.17
CA VAL A 69 -1.07 -12.55 -6.35
C VAL A 69 -1.37 -11.42 -5.35
N PRO A 70 -2.65 -11.04 -5.10
CA PRO A 70 -3.89 -11.63 -5.63
C PRO A 70 -4.37 -11.07 -6.99
N TYR A 71 -3.75 -10.01 -7.51
CA TYR A 71 -4.13 -9.37 -8.78
C TYR A 71 -4.10 -10.31 -9.99
N LYS A 72 -3.28 -11.38 -9.94
CA LYS A 72 -3.23 -12.47 -10.93
C LYS A 72 -4.59 -13.13 -11.21
N SER A 73 -5.51 -13.10 -10.24
CA SER A 73 -6.87 -13.63 -10.42
C SER A 73 -7.62 -12.95 -11.58
N ILE A 74 -7.33 -11.69 -11.89
CA ILE A 74 -7.98 -10.94 -12.96
C ILE A 74 -7.70 -11.59 -14.33
N PRO A 75 -6.45 -11.63 -14.84
CA PRO A 75 -6.18 -12.24 -16.13
C PRO A 75 -6.43 -13.75 -16.11
N LEU A 76 -6.32 -14.43 -14.96
CA LEU A 76 -6.63 -15.85 -14.84
C LEU A 76 -8.12 -16.14 -15.11
N LEU A 77 -9.03 -15.40 -14.46
CA LEU A 77 -10.46 -15.55 -14.68
C LEU A 77 -10.88 -15.19 -16.10
N LEU A 78 -10.25 -14.18 -16.71
CA LEU A 78 -10.46 -13.83 -18.12
C LEU A 78 -9.97 -14.92 -19.06
N THR A 79 -8.84 -15.56 -18.74
CA THR A 79 -8.29 -16.71 -19.49
C THR A 79 -9.24 -17.90 -19.40
N VAL A 80 -9.65 -18.28 -18.19
CA VAL A 80 -10.61 -19.37 -17.95
C VAL A 80 -11.92 -19.10 -18.69
N ALA A 81 -12.43 -17.88 -18.63
CA ALA A 81 -13.63 -17.49 -19.36
C ALA A 81 -13.48 -17.70 -20.86
N THR A 82 -12.36 -17.25 -21.43
CA THR A 82 -12.05 -17.34 -22.86
C THR A 82 -11.92 -18.80 -23.31
N VAL A 83 -11.21 -19.63 -22.53
CA VAL A 83 -11.06 -21.07 -22.81
C VAL A 83 -12.41 -21.78 -22.78
N LEU A 84 -13.22 -21.55 -21.74
CA LEU A 84 -14.55 -22.16 -21.62
C LEU A 84 -15.52 -21.71 -22.72
N SER A 85 -15.37 -20.50 -23.26
CA SER A 85 -16.23 -20.01 -24.35
C SER A 85 -15.83 -20.53 -25.74
N ILE A 86 -14.56 -20.87 -25.97
CA ILE A 86 -14.11 -21.48 -27.23
C ILE A 86 -14.24 -23.00 -27.24
N ALA A 87 -14.07 -23.66 -26.08
CA ALA A 87 -14.03 -25.11 -25.99
C ALA A 87 -15.33 -25.77 -26.50
N PRO A 88 -15.24 -26.87 -27.28
CA PRO A 88 -16.39 -27.58 -27.81
C PRO A 88 -17.05 -28.48 -26.76
N LEU A 89 -17.32 -27.95 -25.56
CA LEU A 89 -17.90 -28.71 -24.46
C LEU A 89 -19.43 -28.81 -24.61
N PRO A 90 -20.03 -30.00 -24.38
CA PRO A 90 -21.47 -30.18 -24.43
C PRO A 90 -22.18 -29.49 -23.25
N GLY A 91 -23.42 -29.05 -23.48
CA GLY A 91 -24.27 -28.46 -22.45
C GLY A 91 -24.20 -26.93 -22.32
N ARG A 92 -25.04 -26.37 -21.44
CA ARG A 92 -25.12 -24.91 -21.20
C ARG A 92 -24.16 -24.43 -20.11
N TRP A 93 -23.71 -25.33 -19.23
CA TRP A 93 -22.87 -25.00 -18.07
C TRP A 93 -21.53 -24.34 -18.42
N PRO A 94 -20.78 -24.71 -19.49
CA PRO A 94 -19.48 -24.08 -19.77
C PRO A 94 -19.64 -22.60 -20.11
N ARG A 95 -20.72 -22.26 -20.84
CA ARG A 95 -21.05 -20.88 -21.20
C ARG A 95 -21.49 -20.06 -19.99
N LEU A 96 -22.19 -20.68 -19.03
CA LEU A 96 -22.57 -20.01 -17.78
C LEU A 96 -21.33 -19.72 -16.93
N LEU A 97 -20.44 -20.70 -16.76
CA LEU A 97 -19.18 -20.51 -16.03
C LEU A 97 -18.28 -19.47 -16.72
N ALA A 98 -18.19 -19.49 -18.05
CA ALA A 98 -17.44 -18.49 -18.80
C ALA A 98 -17.95 -17.07 -18.52
N ARG A 99 -19.27 -16.86 -18.47
CA ARG A 99 -19.86 -15.55 -18.13
C ARG A 99 -19.57 -15.15 -16.69
N GLY A 100 -19.68 -16.09 -15.74
CA GLY A 100 -19.36 -15.85 -14.34
C GLY A 100 -17.91 -15.43 -14.14
N ALA A 101 -16.97 -16.18 -14.71
CA ALA A 101 -15.54 -15.88 -14.66
C ALA A 101 -15.19 -14.54 -15.34
N ALA A 102 -15.75 -14.27 -16.53
CA ALA A 102 -15.50 -12.99 -17.20
C ALA A 102 -16.07 -11.79 -16.43
N SER A 103 -17.28 -11.92 -15.88
CA SER A 103 -17.91 -10.86 -15.08
C SER A 103 -17.14 -10.60 -13.79
N ALA A 104 -16.65 -11.66 -13.13
CA ALA A 104 -15.78 -11.55 -11.96
C ALA A 104 -14.47 -10.84 -12.31
N GLY A 105 -13.81 -11.22 -13.43
CA GLY A 105 -12.59 -10.55 -13.90
C GLY A 105 -12.79 -9.04 -14.15
N LEU A 106 -13.89 -8.66 -14.82
CA LEU A 106 -14.26 -7.25 -15.04
C LEU A 106 -14.48 -6.48 -13.73
N ILE A 107 -15.18 -7.07 -12.76
CA ILE A 107 -15.42 -6.48 -11.45
C ILE A 107 -14.10 -6.32 -10.68
N LEU A 108 -13.25 -7.34 -10.67
CA LEU A 108 -11.97 -7.32 -9.99
C LEU A 108 -11.01 -6.26 -10.54
N VAL A 109 -11.06 -5.91 -11.84
CA VAL A 109 -10.27 -4.78 -12.38
C VAL A 109 -10.66 -3.48 -11.68
N ALA A 110 -11.96 -3.17 -11.61
CA ALA A 110 -12.42 -1.93 -10.96
C ALA A 110 -12.14 -1.92 -9.46
N GLN A 111 -12.31 -3.08 -8.80
CA GLN A 111 -11.98 -3.23 -7.39
C GLN A 111 -10.48 -3.09 -7.12
N ALA A 112 -9.60 -3.62 -7.97
CA ALA A 112 -8.15 -3.47 -7.84
C ALA A 112 -7.74 -2.00 -7.89
N ILE A 113 -8.28 -1.22 -8.83
CA ILE A 113 -8.04 0.22 -8.95
C ILE A 113 -8.56 0.95 -7.70
N ALA A 114 -9.77 0.61 -7.24
CA ALA A 114 -10.36 1.19 -6.05
C ALA A 114 -9.54 0.89 -4.79
N MET A 115 -9.05 -0.34 -4.62
CA MET A 115 -8.20 -0.76 -3.51
C MET A 115 -6.84 -0.06 -3.54
N LEU A 116 -6.23 0.10 -4.71
CA LEU A 116 -4.99 0.86 -4.86
C LEU A 116 -5.20 2.32 -4.46
N GLY A 117 -6.28 2.94 -4.91
CA GLY A 117 -6.64 4.31 -4.53
C GLY A 117 -6.92 4.44 -3.03
N TYR A 118 -7.69 3.50 -2.47
CA TYR A 118 -8.04 3.47 -1.05
C TYR A 118 -6.78 3.37 -0.17
N GLN A 119 -5.93 2.38 -0.41
CA GLN A 119 -4.67 2.23 0.34
C GLN A 119 -3.74 3.43 0.16
N SER A 120 -3.74 4.06 -1.01
CA SER A 120 -2.91 5.25 -1.24
C SER A 120 -3.44 6.48 -0.51
N MET A 121 -4.74 6.58 -0.32
CA MET A 121 -5.39 7.65 0.42
C MET A 121 -5.22 7.45 1.92
N THR A 122 -5.57 6.26 2.45
CA THR A 122 -5.57 6.03 3.90
C THR A 122 -4.16 5.97 4.48
N ALA A 123 -3.17 5.45 3.73
CA ALA A 123 -1.76 5.53 4.14
C ALA A 123 -1.21 6.95 4.23
N ARG A 124 -1.88 7.96 3.64
CA ARG A 124 -1.55 9.37 3.86
C ARG A 124 -2.23 9.89 5.12
N SER A 125 -3.50 9.56 5.35
CA SER A 125 -4.27 9.98 6.51
C SER A 125 -5.43 9.03 6.77
N HIS A 126 -5.47 8.45 7.97
CA HIS A 126 -6.61 7.67 8.45
C HIS A 126 -7.75 8.56 8.95
N GLU A 127 -7.42 9.75 9.45
CA GLU A 127 -8.39 10.67 10.04
C GLU A 127 -9.41 11.15 9.01
N LEU A 128 -10.67 11.21 9.45
CA LEU A 128 -11.74 11.79 8.67
C LEU A 128 -11.66 13.33 8.69
N PRO A 129 -11.86 13.99 7.52
CA PRO A 129 -12.01 15.43 7.47
C PRO A 129 -13.12 15.91 8.38
N ARG A 130 -12.98 17.11 8.96
CA ARG A 130 -13.96 17.72 9.89
C ARG A 130 -15.41 17.67 9.39
N LEU A 131 -15.62 17.81 8.07
CA LEU A 131 -16.94 17.73 7.45
C LEU A 131 -17.68 16.41 7.73
N PHE A 132 -16.94 15.30 7.90
CA PHE A 132 -17.51 13.98 8.17
C PHE A 132 -17.61 13.66 9.66
N LEU A 133 -16.96 14.42 10.55
CA LEU A 133 -16.95 14.14 11.99
C LEU A 133 -18.27 14.48 12.68
N THR A 134 -18.92 15.59 12.31
CA THR A 134 -20.20 15.99 12.92
C THR A 134 -21.33 14.98 12.66
N PRO A 135 -21.51 14.45 11.43
CA PRO A 135 -22.47 13.36 11.19
C PRO A 135 -22.21 12.12 12.04
N ILE A 136 -20.95 11.77 12.32
CA ILE A 136 -20.57 10.61 13.14
C ILE A 136 -21.06 10.77 14.58
N ALA A 137 -20.79 11.93 15.18
CA ALA A 137 -21.27 12.23 16.53
C ALA A 137 -22.80 12.23 16.59
N TRP A 138 -23.48 12.77 15.58
CA TRP A 138 -24.93 12.75 15.50
C TRP A 138 -25.50 11.33 15.42
N VAL A 139 -24.87 10.45 14.64
CA VAL A 139 -25.26 9.04 14.56
C VAL A 139 -25.09 8.33 15.90
N ALA A 140 -24.02 8.62 16.65
CA ALA A 140 -23.82 8.08 17.99
C ALA A 140 -24.93 8.52 18.95
N HIS A 141 -25.32 9.81 18.91
CA HIS A 141 -26.46 10.30 19.69
C HIS A 141 -27.79 9.65 19.30
N LEU A 142 -28.03 9.41 18.01
CA LEU A 142 -29.25 8.76 17.54
C LEU A 142 -29.41 7.33 18.05
N VAL A 143 -28.31 6.60 18.27
CA VAL A 143 -28.35 5.26 18.87
C VAL A 143 -28.34 5.29 20.40
N GLY A 144 -28.50 6.47 21.00
CA GLY A 144 -28.61 6.66 22.45
C GLY A 144 -27.27 6.70 23.18
N ALA A 145 -26.15 6.84 22.47
CA ALA A 145 -24.85 7.03 23.11
C ALA A 145 -24.68 8.50 23.54
N ASP A 146 -24.21 8.71 24.76
CA ASP A 146 -23.71 10.03 25.17
C ASP A 146 -22.36 10.23 24.48
N ALA A 147 -22.31 11.10 23.47
CA ALA A 147 -21.18 11.21 22.57
C ALA A 147 -20.69 12.66 22.50
N ALA A 148 -19.39 12.86 22.59
CA ALA A 148 -18.76 14.15 22.37
C ALA A 148 -17.63 14.00 21.35
N LEU A 149 -17.49 14.97 20.45
CA LEU A 149 -16.38 15.01 19.51
C LEU A 149 -15.26 15.88 20.08
N GLN A 150 -14.07 15.31 20.24
CA GLN A 150 -12.86 16.05 20.59
C GLN A 150 -11.79 15.80 19.54
N GLY A 151 -11.50 16.82 18.72
CA GLY A 151 -10.59 16.66 17.58
C GLY A 151 -11.14 15.64 16.57
N GLY A 152 -10.34 14.62 16.25
CA GLY A 152 -10.72 13.48 15.41
C GLY A 152 -11.30 12.28 16.17
N THR A 153 -11.53 12.41 17.47
CA THR A 153 -11.93 11.31 18.35
C THR A 153 -13.34 11.49 18.86
N LEU A 154 -14.13 10.42 18.79
CA LEU A 154 -15.46 10.29 19.36
C LEU A 154 -15.33 9.74 20.80
N SER A 155 -15.60 10.57 21.79
CA SER A 155 -15.71 10.17 23.19
C SER A 155 -17.12 9.67 23.45
N LEU A 156 -17.25 8.43 23.89
CA LEU A 156 -18.51 7.76 24.20
C LEU A 156 -18.58 7.57 25.72
N GLY A 157 -19.52 8.26 26.36
CA GLY A 157 -19.83 8.08 27.77
C GLY A 157 -20.52 6.74 28.00
N ASN A 158 -20.04 5.98 28.97
CA ASN A 158 -20.72 4.82 29.51
C ASN A 158 -20.85 4.95 31.04
N ALA A 159 -21.60 4.04 31.69
CA ALA A 159 -21.91 4.14 33.12
C ALA A 159 -20.69 4.06 34.05
N LEU A 160 -19.53 3.60 33.55
CA LEU A 160 -18.32 3.37 34.33
C LEU A 160 -17.19 4.32 33.91
N GLU A 161 -17.00 4.56 32.61
CA GLU A 161 -15.87 5.30 32.04
C GLU A 161 -16.23 6.02 30.72
N THR A 162 -15.35 6.91 30.27
CA THR A 162 -15.43 7.50 28.92
C THR A 162 -14.53 6.72 27.96
N SER A 163 -15.13 6.02 27.01
CA SER A 163 -14.39 5.29 25.97
C SER A 163 -14.11 6.19 24.77
N ARG A 164 -12.92 6.09 24.19
CA ARG A 164 -12.55 6.89 23.01
C ARG A 164 -12.50 6.01 21.77
N VAL A 165 -13.09 6.47 20.67
CA VAL A 165 -13.06 5.80 19.36
C VAL A 165 -12.57 6.80 18.32
N VAL A 166 -11.50 6.49 17.60
CA VAL A 166 -11.00 7.40 16.55
C VAL A 166 -11.87 7.30 15.30
N ALA A 167 -12.25 8.45 14.76
CA ALA A 167 -13.07 8.53 13.55
C ALA A 167 -12.19 8.39 12.30
N THR A 168 -12.03 7.16 11.81
CA THR A 168 -11.20 6.83 10.64
C THR A 168 -12.00 6.55 9.37
N TRP A 169 -11.34 6.63 8.22
CA TRP A 169 -11.92 6.18 6.94
C TRP A 169 -12.36 4.72 7.00
N GLU A 170 -11.56 3.85 7.64
CA GLU A 170 -11.85 2.42 7.80
C GLU A 170 -13.11 2.16 8.63
N LEU A 171 -13.43 3.07 9.57
CA LEU A 171 -14.63 3.01 10.39
C LEU A 171 -15.89 3.51 9.65
N LEU A 172 -15.75 4.40 8.65
CA LEU A 172 -16.90 4.93 7.90
C LEU A 172 -17.10 4.22 6.56
N PHE A 173 -16.06 4.15 5.74
CA PHE A 173 -16.02 3.56 4.40
C PHE A 173 -14.89 2.54 4.31
N ASP A 174 -15.15 1.36 4.84
CA ASP A 174 -14.15 0.30 4.83
C ASP A 174 -13.84 -0.19 3.39
N PRO A 175 -12.64 -0.78 3.18
CA PRO A 175 -12.21 -1.26 1.88
C PRO A 175 -13.19 -2.22 1.19
N ALA A 176 -13.92 -3.06 1.92
CA ALA A 176 -14.92 -3.93 1.31
C ALA A 176 -16.13 -3.15 0.78
N THR A 177 -16.61 -2.12 1.50
CA THR A 177 -17.68 -1.24 1.01
C THR A 177 -17.24 -0.47 -0.24
N VAL A 178 -16.01 0.04 -0.27
CA VAL A 178 -15.45 0.72 -1.46
C VAL A 178 -15.33 -0.25 -2.65
N GLY A 179 -14.83 -1.46 -2.42
CA GLY A 179 -14.78 -2.51 -3.43
C GLY A 179 -16.17 -2.94 -3.92
N PHE A 180 -17.17 -2.98 -3.02
CA PHE A 180 -18.55 -3.28 -3.39
C PHE A 180 -19.14 -2.19 -4.27
N LEU A 181 -18.91 -0.91 -3.96
CA LEU A 181 -19.35 0.21 -4.80
C LEU A 181 -18.71 0.13 -6.19
N ALA A 182 -17.39 -0.02 -6.29
CA ALA A 182 -16.68 -0.11 -7.57
C ALA A 182 -17.17 -1.31 -8.41
N GLY A 183 -17.31 -2.48 -7.79
CA GLY A 183 -17.84 -3.68 -8.44
C GLY A 183 -19.32 -3.55 -8.82
N GLY A 184 -20.11 -2.88 -7.99
CA GLY A 184 -21.53 -2.62 -8.21
C GLY A 184 -21.77 -1.72 -9.42
N VAL A 185 -20.95 -0.68 -9.60
CA VAL A 185 -20.97 0.17 -10.80
C VAL A 185 -20.71 -0.68 -12.04
N VAL A 186 -19.67 -1.52 -12.04
CA VAL A 186 -19.38 -2.43 -13.16
C VAL A 186 -20.56 -3.38 -13.40
N LEU A 187 -21.12 -3.99 -12.36
CA LEU A 187 -22.26 -4.90 -12.47
C LEU A 187 -23.47 -4.22 -13.14
N LEU A 188 -23.80 -2.99 -12.75
CA LEU A 188 -24.87 -2.22 -13.36
C LEU A 188 -24.59 -1.89 -14.83
N LEU A 189 -23.35 -1.53 -15.16
CA LEU A 189 -22.93 -1.32 -16.54
C LEU A 189 -23.04 -2.60 -17.37
N LEU A 190 -22.69 -3.77 -16.80
CA LEU A 190 -22.86 -5.06 -17.49
C LEU A 190 -24.33 -5.37 -17.76
N TYR A 191 -25.23 -5.11 -16.82
CA TYR A 191 -26.67 -5.27 -17.05
C TYR A 191 -27.20 -4.30 -18.12
N ALA A 192 -26.78 -3.04 -18.09
CA ALA A 192 -27.17 -2.03 -19.06
C ALA A 192 -26.60 -2.28 -20.48
N CYS A 193 -25.40 -2.84 -20.56
CA CYS A 193 -24.80 -3.28 -21.82
C CYS A 193 -25.36 -4.62 -22.29
N GLY A 194 -25.92 -5.45 -21.40
CA GLY A 194 -26.54 -6.72 -21.75
C GLY A 194 -27.96 -6.58 -22.31
N ARG A 195 -28.72 -5.57 -21.88
CA ARG A 195 -30.16 -5.37 -22.15
C ARG A 195 -30.42 -3.94 -22.64
N ARG A 196 -31.31 -3.66 -23.62
CA ARG A 196 -31.65 -2.25 -23.92
C ARG A 196 -32.56 -1.74 -22.79
N CYS A 197 -32.23 -0.60 -22.18
CA CYS A 197 -33.06 0.04 -21.16
C CYS A 197 -34.27 0.72 -21.82
N GLU A 198 -35.43 0.74 -21.15
CA GLU A 198 -36.56 1.57 -21.56
C GLU A 198 -36.17 3.07 -21.56
N PRO A 199 -36.70 3.90 -22.49
CA PRO A 199 -36.55 5.35 -22.43
C PRO A 199 -37.05 5.85 -21.06
N GLY A 200 -36.20 6.60 -20.33
CA GLY A 200 -36.50 7.08 -18.97
C GLY A 200 -36.13 6.15 -17.81
N ARG A 201 -35.70 4.91 -18.07
CA ARG A 201 -35.20 3.94 -17.06
C ARG A 201 -33.78 3.45 -17.37
N GLY A 202 -32.88 4.39 -17.68
CA GLY A 202 -31.46 4.09 -17.89
C GLY A 202 -30.76 3.60 -16.62
N PRO A 203 -29.50 3.11 -16.73
CA PRO A 203 -28.70 2.70 -15.57
C PRO A 203 -28.49 3.82 -14.54
N GLY A 204 -28.69 5.08 -14.95
CA GLY A 204 -28.59 6.25 -14.07
C GLY A 204 -29.45 6.13 -12.82
N ARG A 205 -30.70 5.64 -12.92
CA ARG A 205 -31.55 5.46 -11.72
C ARG A 205 -30.95 4.43 -10.76
N SER A 206 -30.55 3.26 -11.27
CA SER A 206 -29.93 2.21 -10.46
C SER A 206 -28.59 2.66 -9.85
N LEU A 207 -27.82 3.48 -10.58
CA LEU A 207 -26.57 4.07 -10.10
C LEU A 207 -26.82 5.10 -8.99
N VAL A 208 -27.79 6.00 -9.16
CA VAL A 208 -28.19 6.96 -8.13
C VAL A 208 -28.69 6.23 -6.88
N ILE A 209 -29.48 5.17 -7.02
CA ILE A 209 -29.93 4.36 -5.89
C ILE A 209 -28.73 3.65 -5.22
N LEU A 210 -27.79 3.08 -5.98
CA LEU A 210 -26.58 2.47 -5.41
C LEU A 210 -25.79 3.50 -4.59
N LEU A 211 -25.56 4.69 -5.13
CA LEU A 211 -24.84 5.76 -4.43
C LEU A 211 -25.60 6.20 -3.17
N ALA A 212 -26.91 6.43 -3.26
CA ALA A 212 -27.73 6.78 -2.12
C ALA A 212 -27.72 5.69 -1.03
N LEU A 213 -27.78 4.42 -1.41
CA LEU A 213 -27.70 3.30 -0.47
C LEU A 213 -26.34 3.22 0.21
N VAL A 214 -25.23 3.44 -0.52
CA VAL A 214 -23.89 3.46 0.09
C VAL A 214 -23.72 4.66 1.03
N LEU A 215 -24.24 5.82 0.66
CA LEU A 215 -24.22 7.02 1.53
C LEU A 215 -25.06 6.82 2.80
N ALA A 216 -26.20 6.13 2.70
CA ALA A 216 -27.02 5.76 3.87
C ALA A 216 -26.41 4.62 4.68
N TRP A 217 -25.65 3.72 4.03
CA TRP A 217 -24.99 2.59 4.68
C TRP A 217 -23.82 3.02 5.56
N ALA A 218 -23.01 4.00 5.15
CA ALA A 218 -21.89 4.49 5.93
C ALA A 218 -22.22 4.83 7.41
N PRO A 219 -23.21 5.70 7.71
CA PRO A 219 -23.59 5.99 9.08
C PRO A 219 -24.19 4.78 9.81
N LEU A 220 -24.99 3.95 9.14
CA LEU A 220 -25.54 2.74 9.75
C LEU A 220 -24.43 1.74 10.12
N ARG A 221 -23.46 1.55 9.23
CA ARG A 221 -22.29 0.69 9.45
C ARG A 221 -21.50 1.17 10.66
N LEU A 222 -21.19 2.46 10.72
CA LEU A 222 -20.55 3.08 11.88
C LEU A 222 -21.31 2.78 13.17
N ALA A 223 -22.63 3.02 13.19
CA ALA A 223 -23.47 2.76 14.36
C ALA A 223 -23.39 1.29 14.80
N LEU A 224 -23.46 0.34 13.84
CA LEU A 224 -23.35 -1.09 14.12
C LEU A 224 -21.98 -1.45 14.71
N VAL A 225 -20.89 -0.97 14.13
CA VAL A 225 -19.54 -1.25 14.61
C VAL A 225 -19.32 -0.62 15.99
N ALA A 226 -19.71 0.64 16.18
CA ALA A 226 -19.62 1.33 17.46
C ALA A 226 -20.44 0.63 18.55
N ALA A 227 -21.66 0.18 18.23
CA ALA A 227 -22.50 -0.58 19.16
C ALA A 227 -21.85 -1.91 19.55
N LEU A 228 -21.22 -2.63 18.61
CA LEU A 228 -20.50 -3.87 18.91
C LEU A 228 -19.26 -3.63 19.78
N VAL A 229 -18.53 -2.54 19.54
CA VAL A 229 -17.39 -2.13 20.39
C VAL A 229 -17.86 -1.79 21.79
N LEU A 230 -18.90 -0.96 21.93
CA LEU A 230 -19.50 -0.61 23.23
C LEU A 230 -20.03 -1.85 23.96
N GLN A 231 -20.70 -2.75 23.25
CA GLN A 231 -21.18 -4.01 23.81
C GLN A 231 -20.03 -4.87 24.35
N ARG A 232 -18.89 -4.93 23.66
CA ARG A 232 -17.69 -5.62 24.16
C ARG A 232 -17.13 -4.92 25.39
N LEU A 233 -16.99 -3.61 25.36
CA LEU A 233 -16.49 -2.82 26.49
C LEU A 233 -17.32 -3.02 27.76
N LEU A 234 -18.65 -3.05 27.66
CA LEU A 234 -19.56 -3.27 28.78
C LEU A 234 -19.50 -4.70 29.37
N ARG A 235 -18.92 -5.66 28.66
CA ARG A 235 -18.83 -7.07 29.08
C ARG A 235 -17.45 -7.44 29.64
N VAL A 236 -16.47 -6.56 29.50
CA VAL A 236 -15.12 -6.80 30.01
C VAL A 236 -15.14 -6.62 31.52
N GLU A 237 -14.76 -7.67 32.25
CA GLU A 237 -14.39 -7.51 33.66
C GLU A 237 -13.10 -6.68 33.74
N THR A 238 -13.09 -5.64 34.57
CA THR A 238 -12.11 -4.54 34.66
C THR A 238 -10.66 -4.94 34.94
N VAL A 239 -10.33 -6.23 34.97
CA VAL A 239 -9.04 -6.76 35.46
C VAL A 239 -8.13 -7.28 34.32
N ALA A 240 -8.61 -7.36 33.07
CA ALA A 240 -7.78 -7.84 31.95
C ALA A 240 -7.77 -6.88 30.75
N PHE A 241 -6.60 -6.75 30.13
CA PHE A 241 -6.33 -6.01 28.89
C PHE A 241 -7.35 -6.38 27.81
N SER A 242 -8.40 -5.57 27.69
CA SER A 242 -9.48 -5.91 26.79
C SER A 242 -9.14 -5.45 25.39
N ASN A 243 -8.70 -6.41 24.58
CA ASN A 243 -8.53 -6.32 23.13
C ASN A 243 -9.88 -6.08 22.41
N THR A 244 -10.67 -5.12 22.88
CA THR A 244 -12.00 -4.77 22.39
C THR A 244 -11.95 -4.20 20.98
N GLY A 245 -10.87 -3.50 20.64
CA GLY A 245 -10.60 -2.97 19.31
C GLY A 245 -10.33 -4.03 18.25
N GLU A 246 -10.08 -5.30 18.63
CA GLU A 246 -9.78 -6.39 17.68
C GLU A 246 -10.88 -6.55 16.62
N LEU A 247 -12.12 -6.28 17.01
CA LEU A 247 -13.27 -6.30 16.12
C LEU A 247 -13.08 -5.36 14.90
N LEU A 248 -12.41 -4.21 15.09
CA LEU A 248 -12.19 -3.21 14.05
C LEU A 248 -11.28 -3.70 12.93
N VAL A 249 -10.44 -4.71 13.20
CA VAL A 249 -9.52 -5.32 12.23
C VAL A 249 -9.98 -6.73 11.80
N SER A 250 -11.18 -7.16 12.20
CA SER A 250 -11.69 -8.49 11.85
C SER A 250 -12.15 -8.58 10.40
N THR A 251 -11.43 -9.33 9.56
CA THR A 251 -11.80 -9.52 8.15
C THR A 251 -13.23 -10.07 7.99
N TRP A 252 -13.65 -10.93 8.92
CA TRP A 252 -14.96 -11.57 8.91
C TRP A 252 -16.09 -10.61 9.23
N LEU A 253 -15.90 -9.66 10.15
CA LEU A 253 -16.91 -8.64 10.41
C LEU A 253 -17.15 -7.80 9.15
N HIS A 254 -16.09 -7.31 8.54
CA HIS A 254 -16.17 -6.50 7.31
C HIS A 254 -16.85 -7.26 6.17
N LEU A 255 -16.49 -8.54 5.99
CA LEU A 255 -17.14 -9.41 5.00
C LEU A 255 -18.62 -9.63 5.31
N GLY A 256 -18.98 -9.89 6.58
CA GLY A 256 -20.36 -10.09 7.01
C GLY A 256 -21.23 -8.86 6.77
N LEU A 257 -20.71 -7.68 7.15
CA LEU A 257 -21.36 -6.39 6.97
C LEU A 257 -21.62 -6.08 5.48
N VAL A 258 -20.61 -6.23 4.61
CA VAL A 258 -20.79 -5.98 3.17
C VAL A 258 -21.71 -7.01 2.51
N CYS A 259 -21.71 -8.26 2.97
CA CYS A 259 -22.64 -9.29 2.47
C CYS A 259 -24.09 -8.97 2.88
N GLY A 260 -24.31 -8.53 4.13
CA GLY A 260 -25.62 -8.06 4.60
C GLY A 260 -26.11 -6.87 3.77
N PHE A 261 -25.24 -5.88 3.53
CA PHE A 261 -25.53 -4.75 2.66
C PHE A 261 -25.84 -5.17 1.22
N ALA A 262 -25.14 -6.19 0.68
CA ALA A 262 -25.39 -6.71 -0.65
C ALA A 262 -26.77 -7.36 -0.81
N VAL A 263 -27.33 -7.94 0.25
CA VAL A 263 -28.71 -8.45 0.26
C VAL A 263 -29.69 -7.28 0.12
N LEU A 264 -29.52 -6.22 0.91
CA LEU A 264 -30.33 -4.99 0.84
C LEU A 264 -30.23 -4.30 -0.52
N ALA A 265 -29.02 -4.09 -1.03
CA ALA A 265 -28.78 -3.55 -2.37
C ALA A 265 -29.48 -4.43 -3.43
N GLY A 266 -29.45 -5.75 -3.24
CA GLY A 266 -30.05 -6.71 -4.13
C GLY A 266 -31.57 -6.77 -4.14
N SER A 267 -32.26 -6.19 -3.15
CA SER A 267 -33.72 -6.04 -3.09
C SER A 267 -34.18 -4.65 -3.54
N LEU A 268 -33.43 -3.61 -3.23
CA LEU A 268 -33.80 -2.22 -3.50
C LEU A 268 -33.35 -1.69 -4.86
N ILE A 269 -32.21 -2.16 -5.39
CA ILE A 269 -31.70 -1.67 -6.67
C ILE A 269 -32.44 -2.39 -7.80
N PRO A 270 -33.26 -1.66 -8.59
CA PRO A 270 -33.97 -2.27 -9.70
C PRO A 270 -32.95 -2.76 -10.73
N LYS A 271 -33.14 -4.01 -11.18
CA LYS A 271 -32.39 -4.52 -12.33
C LYS A 271 -32.82 -3.70 -13.56
N PRO A 272 -31.89 -3.28 -14.42
CA PRO A 272 -32.25 -2.74 -15.71
C PRO A 272 -33.12 -3.75 -16.47
N VAL A 273 -34.41 -3.45 -16.60
CA VAL A 273 -35.37 -4.25 -17.37
C VAL A 273 -35.15 -3.89 -18.84
N GLY A 274 -35.01 -4.90 -19.68
CA GLY A 274 -34.91 -4.67 -21.12
C GLY A 274 -35.75 -5.65 -21.89
N VAL A 275 -36.45 -5.12 -22.88
CA VAL A 275 -37.26 -5.87 -23.84
C VAL A 275 -36.32 -6.51 -24.89
N PRO A 276 -36.52 -7.79 -25.26
CA PRO A 276 -35.82 -8.40 -26.41
C PRO A 276 -36.16 -7.61 -27.68
N ASN A 277 -35.16 -7.13 -28.44
CA ASN A 277 -35.41 -6.27 -29.59
C ASN A 277 -34.90 -6.89 -30.90
N ASP A 278 -35.83 -7.26 -31.79
CA ASP A 278 -35.56 -7.70 -33.17
C ASP A 278 -35.32 -6.53 -34.15
N ARG A 279 -35.69 -5.28 -33.83
CA ARG A 279 -35.56 -4.14 -34.76
C ARG A 279 -34.14 -3.59 -34.94
N LEU A 280 -33.24 -3.79 -33.96
CA LEU A 280 -31.81 -3.44 -34.11
C LEU A 280 -31.02 -4.37 -35.03
N ARG A 281 -31.60 -5.54 -35.43
CA ARG A 281 -31.00 -6.38 -36.48
C ARG A 281 -30.89 -5.64 -37.82
N ARG A 282 -31.69 -4.58 -38.05
CA ARG A 282 -31.70 -3.84 -39.32
C ARG A 282 -30.77 -2.62 -39.34
N GLU A 283 -30.46 -1.99 -38.20
CA GLU A 283 -29.54 -0.83 -38.15
C GLU A 283 -28.08 -1.18 -37.80
N ALA A 284 -27.82 -2.34 -37.20
CA ALA A 284 -26.47 -2.83 -36.89
C ALA A 284 -25.67 -3.33 -38.13
N GLY A 285 -26.18 -3.08 -39.34
CA GLY A 285 -25.59 -3.49 -40.62
C GLY A 285 -24.33 -2.72 -41.04
N ARG A 286 -23.98 -1.61 -40.39
CA ARG A 286 -22.65 -1.01 -40.57
C ARG A 286 -21.63 -1.79 -39.75
N ARG A 287 -21.13 -2.90 -40.32
CA ARG A 287 -19.92 -3.58 -39.84
C ARG A 287 -18.83 -2.52 -39.66
N ALA A 288 -18.42 -2.26 -38.42
CA ALA A 288 -17.14 -1.60 -38.20
C ALA A 288 -16.09 -2.44 -38.93
N ALA A 289 -15.23 -1.79 -39.74
CA ALA A 289 -14.23 -2.50 -40.50
C ALA A 289 -13.41 -3.43 -39.58
N PRO A 290 -13.15 -4.69 -39.96
CA PRO A 290 -12.63 -5.72 -39.07
C PRO A 290 -11.29 -5.35 -38.41
N TRP A 291 -10.50 -4.47 -39.03
CA TRP A 291 -9.23 -3.97 -38.50
C TRP A 291 -9.36 -2.92 -37.37
N LYS A 292 -10.53 -2.27 -37.20
CA LYS A 292 -10.70 -1.18 -36.23
C LYS A 292 -10.69 -1.66 -34.78
N ARG A 293 -11.08 -2.90 -34.50
CA ARG A 293 -11.10 -3.51 -33.15
C ARG A 293 -9.71 -3.89 -32.63
N PRO A 294 -8.88 -4.64 -33.38
CA PRO A 294 -7.53 -4.96 -32.91
C PRO A 294 -6.68 -3.70 -32.76
N LEU A 295 -6.85 -2.71 -33.65
CA LEU A 295 -6.16 -1.43 -33.54
C LEU A 295 -6.55 -0.68 -32.25
N SER A 296 -7.84 -0.49 -31.95
CA SER A 296 -8.25 0.20 -30.71
C SER A 296 -7.87 -0.56 -29.45
N ALA A 297 -7.88 -1.89 -29.47
CA ALA A 297 -7.38 -2.72 -28.38
C ALA A 297 -5.86 -2.53 -28.18
N GLY A 298 -5.10 -2.44 -29.27
CA GLY A 298 -3.67 -2.10 -29.24
C GLY A 298 -3.42 -0.70 -28.68
N LEU A 299 -4.17 0.31 -29.11
CA LEU A 299 -4.08 1.68 -28.57
C LEU A 299 -4.42 1.72 -27.07
N CYS A 300 -5.42 0.95 -26.64
CA CYS A 300 -5.74 0.79 -25.21
C CYS A 300 -4.58 0.15 -24.44
N GLY A 301 -3.93 -0.87 -25.01
CA GLY A 301 -2.73 -1.46 -24.43
C GLY A 301 -1.58 -0.46 -24.29
N VAL A 302 -1.30 0.31 -25.34
CA VAL A 302 -0.29 1.39 -25.31
C VAL A 302 -0.64 2.44 -24.27
N ALA A 303 -1.90 2.85 -24.17
CA ALA A 303 -2.33 3.83 -23.18
C ALA A 303 -2.11 3.35 -21.75
N VAL A 304 -2.50 2.10 -21.44
CA VAL A 304 -2.26 1.50 -20.12
C VAL A 304 -0.76 1.36 -19.85
N ALA A 305 0.04 1.01 -20.86
CA ALA A 305 1.49 0.94 -20.72
C ALA A 305 2.11 2.31 -20.37
N VAL A 306 1.70 3.38 -21.06
CA VAL A 306 2.14 4.76 -20.78
C VAL A 306 1.73 5.20 -19.37
N LEU A 307 0.47 4.98 -18.97
CA LEU A 307 0.01 5.30 -17.60
C LEU A 307 0.80 4.54 -16.53
N THR A 308 1.10 3.26 -16.79
CA THR A 308 1.91 2.43 -15.88
C THR A 308 3.32 2.99 -15.75
N ILE A 309 3.97 3.35 -16.86
CA ILE A 309 5.30 3.97 -16.84
C ILE A 309 5.27 5.32 -16.10
N VAL A 310 4.32 6.20 -16.42
CA VAL A 310 4.20 7.52 -15.77
C VAL A 310 4.00 7.41 -14.27
N HIS A 311 3.24 6.42 -13.81
CA HIS A 311 2.94 6.23 -12.39
C HIS A 311 4.07 5.51 -11.64
N CYS A 312 4.65 4.47 -12.22
CA CYS A 312 5.56 3.57 -11.52
C CYS A 312 7.04 3.86 -11.77
N TRP A 313 7.41 4.49 -12.88
CA TRP A 313 8.82 4.73 -13.20
C TRP A 313 9.43 5.84 -12.35
N VAL A 314 10.55 5.51 -11.72
CA VAL A 314 11.37 6.42 -10.93
C VAL A 314 12.73 6.55 -11.63
N PRO A 315 13.09 7.75 -12.09
CA PRO A 315 14.32 7.94 -12.84
C PRO A 315 15.55 7.76 -11.94
N LEU A 316 16.41 6.79 -12.27
CA LEU A 316 17.65 6.55 -11.52
C LEU A 316 18.63 7.70 -11.67
N GLY A 317 18.89 8.13 -12.90
CA GLY A 317 19.88 9.16 -13.20
C GLY A 317 21.33 8.68 -13.03
N GLU A 318 22.25 9.65 -12.98
CA GLU A 318 23.69 9.43 -12.87
C GLU A 318 24.13 9.31 -11.42
N ARG A 319 25.16 8.51 -11.15
CA ARG A 319 25.74 8.34 -9.81
C ARG A 319 26.66 9.52 -9.49
N LYS A 320 26.55 10.05 -8.26
CA LYS A 320 27.42 11.08 -7.70
C LYS A 320 28.73 10.45 -7.17
N ALA A 321 29.61 11.26 -6.60
CA ALA A 321 30.93 10.81 -6.15
C ALA A 321 30.88 9.78 -5.01
N GLY A 322 29.80 9.72 -4.23
CA GLY A 322 29.65 8.74 -3.14
C GLY A 322 30.17 9.25 -1.80
N ARG A 323 30.19 10.56 -1.58
CA ARG A 323 30.57 11.18 -0.30
C ARG A 323 29.35 11.22 0.61
N VAL A 324 29.39 10.49 1.70
CA VAL A 324 28.26 10.34 2.64
C VAL A 324 28.69 10.85 4.00
N MET A 325 27.88 11.73 4.60
CA MET A 325 28.15 12.30 5.91
C MET A 325 27.03 11.96 6.88
N VAL A 326 27.37 11.39 8.04
CA VAL A 326 26.43 11.10 9.13
C VAL A 326 26.51 12.20 10.18
N VAL A 327 25.37 12.76 10.57
CA VAL A 327 25.29 13.79 11.61
C VAL A 327 25.23 13.12 12.98
N GLU A 328 26.25 13.36 13.80
CA GLU A 328 26.26 13.00 15.24
C GLU A 328 25.93 14.22 16.11
N ARG A 329 26.15 15.44 15.60
CA ARG A 329 25.76 16.67 16.30
C ARG A 329 24.27 16.66 16.65
N HIS A 330 23.95 17.08 17.87
CA HIS A 330 22.58 17.10 18.44
C HIS A 330 21.96 15.71 18.67
N SER A 331 22.73 14.62 18.68
CA SER A 331 22.24 13.28 19.02
C SER A 331 23.16 12.55 19.98
N ASN A 332 22.60 12.13 21.12
CA ASN A 332 23.25 11.20 22.05
C ASN A 332 22.74 9.76 21.87
N TRP A 333 22.05 9.48 20.76
CA TRP A 333 21.42 8.20 20.49
C TRP A 333 21.98 7.54 19.23
N GLU A 334 22.05 6.21 19.25
CA GLU A 334 22.56 5.38 18.16
C GLU A 334 23.89 5.87 17.54
N PRO A 335 24.94 6.17 18.33
CA PRO A 335 26.16 6.75 17.80
C PRO A 335 26.82 5.84 16.74
N THR A 336 27.45 6.43 15.73
CA THR A 336 28.35 5.69 14.82
C THR A 336 29.80 5.65 15.33
N THR A 337 30.12 6.41 16.37
CA THR A 337 31.48 6.57 16.92
C THR A 337 31.87 5.50 17.93
N GLU A 338 30.91 4.81 18.52
CA GLU A 338 31.14 3.78 19.55
C GLU A 338 31.31 2.40 18.87
N PRO A 339 32.53 1.83 18.84
CA PRO A 339 32.75 0.57 18.13
C PRO A 339 31.93 -0.58 18.72
N TYR A 340 31.35 -1.41 17.86
CA TYR A 340 30.69 -2.63 18.32
C TYR A 340 31.72 -3.70 18.67
N GLY A 341 32.10 -3.78 19.95
CA GLY A 341 33.19 -4.62 20.42
C GLY A 341 33.00 -5.13 21.84
N THR A 342 34.07 -5.68 22.42
CA THR A 342 34.06 -6.36 23.73
C THR A 342 34.26 -5.41 24.92
N GLN A 343 34.29 -4.10 24.69
CA GLN A 343 34.59 -3.08 25.71
C GLN A 343 33.35 -2.25 26.10
N GLY A 344 32.38 -2.09 25.18
CA GLY A 344 31.13 -1.38 25.43
C GLY A 344 29.95 -2.35 25.53
N TYR A 345 29.25 -2.35 26.67
CA TYR A 345 28.10 -3.22 26.93
C TYR A 345 26.83 -2.41 27.22
N GLY A 346 25.67 -3.07 27.12
CA GLY A 346 24.38 -2.46 27.40
C GLY A 346 23.76 -1.75 26.17
N GLU A 347 22.87 -0.81 26.44
CA GLU A 347 22.10 -0.09 25.43
C GLU A 347 23.00 0.66 24.43
N ALA A 348 23.95 1.46 24.93
CA ALA A 348 24.86 2.24 24.08
C ALA A 348 25.79 1.38 23.19
N GLY A 349 26.12 0.17 23.62
CA GLY A 349 26.91 -0.77 22.82
C GLY A 349 26.08 -1.48 21.74
N SER A 350 24.80 -1.73 21.98
CA SER A 350 23.94 -2.54 21.10
C SER A 350 23.02 -1.70 20.18
N TYR A 351 22.38 -0.68 20.73
CA TYR A 351 21.52 0.28 20.02
C TYR A 351 22.39 1.39 19.41
N ASN A 352 23.31 1.01 18.54
CA ASN A 352 24.19 1.96 17.83
C ASN A 352 24.42 1.56 16.37
N TYR A 353 24.94 2.50 15.57
CA TYR A 353 25.03 2.38 14.11
C TYR A 353 26.46 2.11 13.61
N ALA A 354 27.40 1.78 14.48
CA ALA A 354 28.79 1.58 14.11
C ALA A 354 28.97 0.46 13.05
N ALA A 355 28.22 -0.64 13.18
CA ALA A 355 28.31 -1.76 12.23
C ALA A 355 27.85 -1.38 10.82
N ILE A 356 26.72 -0.66 10.70
CA ILE A 356 26.23 -0.22 9.38
C ILE A 356 27.12 0.87 8.78
N TYR A 357 27.69 1.75 9.62
CA TYR A 357 28.64 2.76 9.18
C TYR A 357 29.90 2.11 8.59
N GLU A 358 30.50 1.14 9.29
CA GLU A 358 31.67 0.41 8.80
C GLU A 358 31.35 -0.45 7.57
N TYR A 359 30.16 -1.06 7.51
CA TYR A 359 29.70 -1.75 6.31
C TYR A 359 29.61 -0.80 5.10
N CYS A 360 29.07 0.41 5.29
CA CYS A 360 28.96 1.40 4.22
C CYS A 360 30.31 1.98 3.77
N ARG A 361 31.33 2.00 4.62
CA ARG A 361 32.72 2.38 4.26
C ARG A 361 33.33 1.49 3.17
N GLN A 362 32.76 0.31 2.94
CA GLN A 362 33.13 -0.54 1.81
C GLN A 362 32.72 0.06 0.47
N HIS A 363 31.66 0.86 0.43
CA HIS A 363 30.99 1.29 -0.79
C HIS A 363 31.04 2.80 -1.04
N TYR A 364 31.24 3.58 0.02
CA TYR A 364 31.14 5.04 0.03
C TYR A 364 32.30 5.68 0.80
N GLU A 365 32.58 6.94 0.48
CA GLU A 365 33.44 7.79 1.29
C GLU A 365 32.62 8.33 2.47
N MET A 366 32.63 7.56 3.57
CA MET A 366 31.90 7.91 4.78
C MET A 366 32.67 8.91 5.64
N SER A 367 31.95 9.88 6.19
CA SER A 367 32.43 10.88 7.14
C SER A 367 31.37 11.16 8.21
N GLN A 368 31.77 11.83 9.28
CA GLN A 368 30.90 12.22 10.39
C GLN A 368 30.95 13.75 10.57
N LEU A 369 29.81 14.32 10.94
CA LEU A 369 29.69 15.69 11.45
C LEU A 369 29.50 15.60 12.97
N LEU A 370 30.59 15.87 13.70
CA LEU A 370 30.66 15.68 15.16
C LEU A 370 30.05 16.88 15.91
N GLU A 371 29.89 16.74 17.23
CA GLU A 371 29.27 17.76 18.08
C GLU A 371 29.96 19.14 17.98
N THR A 372 31.26 19.18 17.71
CA THR A 372 32.02 20.42 17.55
C THR A 372 31.96 21.03 16.15
N ASP A 373 31.45 20.31 15.15
CA ASP A 373 31.39 20.76 13.76
C ASP A 373 30.15 21.64 13.52
N ALA A 374 30.24 22.65 12.67
CA ALA A 374 29.09 23.45 12.26
C ALA A 374 28.27 22.75 11.15
N ILE A 375 26.94 22.87 11.20
CA ILE A 375 26.05 22.49 10.08
C ILE A 375 25.83 23.73 9.22
N ASP A 376 26.78 23.99 8.31
CA ASP A 376 26.77 25.15 7.41
C ASP A 376 26.99 24.77 5.93
N ASP A 377 26.83 25.74 5.04
CA ASP A 377 26.98 25.54 3.59
C ASP A 377 28.38 25.00 3.22
N GLY A 378 29.43 25.37 3.94
CA GLY A 378 30.81 24.98 3.67
C GLY A 378 31.07 23.52 4.00
N ARG A 379 30.64 23.09 5.19
CA ARG A 379 30.76 21.70 5.65
C ARG A 379 29.85 20.78 4.84
N LEU A 380 28.59 21.16 4.61
CA LEU A 380 27.65 20.34 3.84
C LEU A 380 28.06 20.19 2.36
N GLY A 381 28.77 21.17 1.79
CA GLY A 381 29.32 21.09 0.42
C GLY A 381 30.37 19.98 0.21
N GLN A 382 30.87 19.39 1.30
CA GLN A 382 31.86 18.31 1.26
C GLN A 382 31.23 16.93 1.05
N CYS A 383 29.90 16.81 1.10
CA CYS A 383 29.19 15.55 0.90
C CYS A 383 28.18 15.60 -0.25
N ASP A 384 27.77 14.43 -0.72
CA ASP A 384 26.70 14.24 -1.72
C ASP A 384 25.40 13.79 -1.06
N VAL A 385 25.51 13.06 0.05
CA VAL A 385 24.42 12.53 0.86
C VAL A 385 24.66 12.88 2.33
N LEU A 386 23.68 13.51 2.97
CA LEU A 386 23.64 13.79 4.40
C LEU A 386 22.66 12.83 5.08
N ILE A 387 23.07 12.20 6.18
CA ILE A 387 22.22 11.35 7.02
C ILE A 387 21.99 12.07 8.35
N VAL A 388 20.73 12.36 8.66
CA VAL A 388 20.30 12.86 9.97
C VAL A 388 19.49 11.76 10.64
N LYS A 389 20.02 11.22 11.74
CA LYS A 389 19.39 10.16 12.52
C LYS A 389 19.00 10.70 13.90
N THR A 390 17.77 10.36 14.33
CA THR A 390 17.41 10.29 15.76
C THR A 390 18.00 11.42 16.63
N PRO A 391 17.76 12.71 16.31
CA PRO A 391 18.29 13.83 17.08
C PRO A 391 17.69 13.84 18.49
N THR A 392 18.49 14.15 19.51
CA THR A 392 18.04 14.30 20.91
C THR A 392 18.06 15.76 21.37
N ALA A 393 18.45 16.68 20.49
CA ALA A 393 18.35 18.12 20.69
C ALA A 393 17.84 18.81 19.41
N ARG A 394 17.29 20.02 19.57
CA ARG A 394 16.71 20.81 18.48
C ARG A 394 17.80 21.52 17.69
N TYR A 395 17.72 21.45 16.36
CA TYR A 395 18.53 22.26 15.45
C TYR A 395 18.12 23.73 15.48
N SER A 396 19.09 24.62 15.35
CA SER A 396 18.84 26.05 15.15
C SER A 396 18.25 26.34 13.77
N ALA A 397 17.59 27.48 13.63
CA ALA A 397 17.00 27.90 12.35
C ALA A 397 18.04 28.03 11.22
N GLU A 398 19.27 28.40 11.55
CA GLU A 398 20.36 28.52 10.57
C GLU A 398 20.86 27.16 10.10
N GLU A 399 21.04 26.19 11.00
CA GLU A 399 21.41 24.82 10.65
C GLU A 399 20.33 24.19 9.75
N VAL A 400 19.04 24.36 10.11
CA VAL A 400 17.91 23.91 9.27
C VAL A 400 17.97 24.56 7.88
N ALA A 401 18.18 25.88 7.80
CA ALA A 401 18.27 26.58 6.53
C ALA A 401 19.45 26.09 5.67
N SER A 402 20.59 25.77 6.27
CA SER A 402 21.76 25.20 5.60
C SER A 402 21.45 23.83 5.00
N VAL A 403 20.78 22.94 5.74
CA VAL A 403 20.34 21.63 5.22
C VAL A 403 19.36 21.79 4.06
N VAL A 404 18.39 22.72 4.16
CA VAL A 404 17.43 22.98 3.08
C VAL A 404 18.16 23.47 1.82
N ARG A 405 19.08 24.45 1.93
CA ARG A 405 19.89 24.93 0.80
C ARG A 405 20.77 23.84 0.20
N PHE A 406 21.36 22.98 1.02
CA PHE A 406 22.14 21.83 0.56
C PHE A 406 21.29 20.94 -0.37
N VAL A 407 20.07 20.58 0.05
CA VAL A 407 19.15 19.79 -0.78
C VAL A 407 18.74 20.55 -2.05
N GLU A 408 18.39 21.84 -1.94
CA GLU A 408 18.01 22.66 -3.09
C GLU A 408 19.08 22.70 -4.18
N ARG A 409 20.35 22.76 -3.78
CA ARG A 409 21.51 22.80 -4.68
C ARG A 409 21.84 21.45 -5.31
N GLY A 410 21.29 20.34 -4.81
CA GLY A 410 21.46 19.00 -5.37
C GLY A 410 22.01 17.97 -4.38
N GLY A 411 22.29 18.35 -3.14
CA GLY A 411 22.57 17.43 -2.05
C GLY A 411 21.38 16.49 -1.80
N SER A 412 21.64 15.29 -1.31
CA SER A 412 20.60 14.33 -0.98
C SER A 412 20.52 14.12 0.53
N LEU A 413 19.31 13.91 1.07
CA LEU A 413 19.07 13.84 2.51
C LEU A 413 18.37 12.54 2.88
N LEU A 414 18.90 11.83 3.87
CA LEU A 414 18.23 10.73 4.56
C LEU A 414 17.87 11.18 5.97
N LEU A 415 16.58 11.15 6.30
CA LEU A 415 16.06 11.37 7.65
C LEU A 415 15.62 10.02 8.23
N ILE A 416 16.10 9.66 9.42
CA ILE A 416 15.75 8.43 10.12
C ILE A 416 15.08 8.77 11.45
N GLY A 417 13.80 8.43 11.57
CA GLY A 417 12.98 8.63 12.76
C GLY A 417 12.80 7.37 13.60
N ASP A 418 12.13 7.54 14.74
CA ASP A 418 11.89 6.51 15.76
C ASP A 418 10.38 6.34 16.05
N HIS A 419 9.97 5.27 16.73
CA HIS A 419 8.57 4.97 17.07
C HIS A 419 8.11 5.52 18.44
N THR A 420 9.02 5.75 19.39
CA THR A 420 8.68 6.16 20.77
C THR A 420 8.69 7.67 20.96
N ASN A 421 9.56 8.38 20.21
CA ASN A 421 9.86 9.78 20.45
C ASN A 421 10.39 10.04 21.88
N VAL A 422 11.07 9.06 22.50
CA VAL A 422 11.51 9.06 23.92
C VAL A 422 12.42 10.25 24.30
N PHE A 423 13.15 10.82 23.34
CA PHE A 423 13.93 12.06 23.54
C PHE A 423 13.43 13.23 22.68
N ASN A 424 12.13 13.28 22.38
CA ASN A 424 11.56 14.25 21.43
C ASN A 424 12.19 14.17 20.03
N MET A 425 12.64 12.98 19.65
CA MET A 425 13.47 12.76 18.48
C MET A 425 12.74 13.08 17.17
N ASN A 426 11.51 12.59 17.03
CA ASN A 426 10.67 12.95 15.90
C ASN A 426 10.26 14.42 15.98
N THR A 427 10.02 14.96 17.17
CA THR A 427 9.74 16.40 17.33
C THR A 427 10.85 17.26 16.74
N TYR A 428 12.12 16.96 17.01
CA TYR A 428 13.28 17.70 16.49
C TYR A 428 13.57 17.37 15.02
N LEU A 429 13.46 16.11 14.62
CA LEU A 429 13.64 15.68 13.23
C LEU A 429 12.61 16.34 12.30
N ASN A 430 11.41 16.60 12.82
CA ASN A 430 10.35 17.28 12.10
C ASN A 430 10.57 18.78 11.90
N ASP A 431 11.55 19.39 12.57
CA ASP A 431 11.99 20.75 12.25
C ASP A 431 12.70 20.78 10.87
N LEU A 432 13.26 19.66 10.41
CA LEU A 432 13.78 19.48 9.05
C LEU A 432 12.71 18.97 8.07
N SER A 433 12.05 17.86 8.40
CA SER A 433 11.18 17.13 7.45
C SER A 433 10.03 17.98 6.88
N ARG A 434 9.48 18.90 7.70
CA ARG A 434 8.39 19.79 7.30
C ARG A 434 8.74 20.72 6.14
N HIS A 435 10.01 21.11 5.99
CA HIS A 435 10.47 21.89 4.82
C HIS A 435 10.34 21.11 3.51
N PHE A 436 10.32 19.78 3.58
CA PHE A 436 10.14 18.87 2.44
C PHE A 436 8.69 18.35 2.33
N GLY A 437 7.78 18.88 3.17
CA GLY A 437 6.33 18.71 3.07
C GLY A 437 5.76 17.47 3.73
N PHE A 438 6.54 16.71 4.51
CA PHE A 438 6.10 15.52 5.24
C PHE A 438 6.51 15.59 6.73
N THR A 439 6.05 14.65 7.55
CA THR A 439 6.29 14.63 9.01
C THR A 439 6.30 13.18 9.52
N PHE A 440 7.19 12.86 10.46
CA PHE A 440 7.15 11.61 11.22
C PHE A 440 6.09 11.73 12.32
N ARG A 441 5.14 10.80 12.36
CA ARG A 441 4.13 10.77 13.41
C ARG A 441 4.74 10.24 14.71
N ASN A 442 4.09 10.60 15.81
CA ASN A 442 4.39 10.04 17.12
C ASN A 442 3.39 8.91 17.37
N ASP A 443 3.67 7.77 16.76
CA ASP A 443 2.88 6.55 16.85
C ASP A 443 3.80 5.33 16.78
N LEU A 444 3.33 4.21 17.33
CA LEU A 444 3.98 2.92 17.21
C LEU A 444 3.07 2.05 16.33
N LEU A 445 3.59 1.62 15.19
CA LEU A 445 2.90 0.67 14.34
C LEU A 445 3.12 -0.74 14.89
N PHE A 446 2.06 -1.53 14.92
CA PHE A 446 2.04 -2.94 15.29
C PHE A 446 1.35 -3.75 14.20
N ARG A 447 1.70 -5.03 14.06
CA ARG A 447 0.99 -5.93 13.15
C ARG A 447 -0.22 -6.58 13.84
N VAL A 448 -1.30 -6.74 13.08
CA VAL A 448 -2.47 -7.51 13.53
C VAL A 448 -2.08 -8.98 13.71
N GLY A 449 -2.43 -9.55 14.87
CA GLY A 449 -2.18 -10.93 15.28
C GLY A 449 -0.81 -11.12 15.93
N GLN A 450 0.24 -10.49 15.39
CA GLN A 450 1.62 -10.62 15.86
C GLN A 450 2.31 -9.25 15.99
N PRO A 451 2.02 -8.46 17.03
CA PRO A 451 2.34 -7.02 17.10
C PRO A 451 3.79 -6.67 16.75
N TYR A 452 4.74 -7.48 17.20
CA TYR A 452 6.19 -7.25 17.03
C TYR A 452 6.81 -7.96 15.81
N ARG A 453 6.04 -8.75 15.05
CA ARG A 453 6.54 -9.46 13.85
C ARG A 453 6.02 -8.80 12.57
N GLN A 454 6.46 -7.58 12.29
CA GLN A 454 5.98 -6.80 11.14
C GLN A 454 6.65 -7.22 9.83
N ALA A 455 6.15 -8.28 9.20
CA ALA A 455 6.66 -8.75 7.93
C ALA A 455 6.45 -7.71 6.81
N TYR A 456 7.46 -7.56 5.98
CA TYR A 456 7.44 -6.74 4.77
C TYR A 456 7.96 -7.55 3.58
N ARG A 457 7.25 -7.46 2.46
CA ARG A 457 7.65 -8.05 1.19
C ARG A 457 7.59 -6.97 0.11
N PRO A 458 8.71 -6.67 -0.57
CA PRO A 458 8.69 -5.71 -1.67
C PRO A 458 7.67 -6.10 -2.76
N PRO A 459 6.94 -5.13 -3.33
CA PRO A 459 6.02 -5.39 -4.42
C PRO A 459 6.79 -5.77 -5.70
N HIS A 460 6.11 -6.41 -6.66
CA HIS A 460 6.72 -6.79 -7.94
C HIS A 460 7.28 -5.58 -8.71
N ILE A 461 6.52 -4.47 -8.75
CA ILE A 461 6.99 -3.19 -9.26
C ILE A 461 7.37 -2.34 -8.04
N ALA A 462 8.63 -2.45 -7.61
CA ALA A 462 9.14 -1.72 -6.46
C ALA A 462 9.89 -0.45 -6.87
N HIS A 463 9.95 0.50 -5.94
CA HIS A 463 10.86 1.64 -6.02
C HIS A 463 12.32 1.13 -6.06
N PRO A 464 13.25 1.77 -6.78
CA PRO A 464 14.62 1.26 -6.93
C PRO A 464 15.39 1.02 -5.62
N VAL A 465 15.10 1.79 -4.57
CA VAL A 465 15.60 1.58 -3.19
C VAL A 465 15.41 0.13 -2.71
N LEU A 466 14.34 -0.53 -3.15
CA LEU A 466 13.94 -1.87 -2.70
C LEU A 466 14.43 -2.99 -3.63
N ARG A 467 15.17 -2.66 -4.70
CA ARG A 467 15.47 -3.62 -5.78
C ARG A 467 16.11 -4.91 -5.28
N HIS A 468 17.05 -4.80 -4.34
CA HIS A 468 17.82 -5.92 -3.79
C HIS A 468 17.36 -6.31 -2.38
N VAL A 469 16.24 -5.78 -1.90
CA VAL A 469 15.73 -6.04 -0.55
C VAL A 469 14.96 -7.37 -0.57
N PRO A 470 15.42 -8.43 0.12
CA PRO A 470 14.59 -9.61 0.36
C PRO A 470 13.43 -9.31 1.34
N PRO A 471 12.47 -10.23 1.51
CA PRO A 471 11.52 -10.15 2.61
C PRO A 471 12.22 -9.92 3.95
N MET A 472 11.70 -8.98 4.74
CA MET A 472 12.30 -8.56 6.02
C MET A 472 11.22 -8.28 7.06
N HIS A 473 11.63 -7.99 8.29
CA HIS A 473 10.73 -7.60 9.37
C HIS A 473 11.12 -6.22 9.91
N PHE A 474 10.12 -5.34 10.07
CA PHE A 474 10.25 -4.10 10.82
C PHE A 474 10.35 -4.38 12.33
N ALA A 475 10.97 -3.47 13.07
CA ALA A 475 11.21 -3.58 14.51
C ALA A 475 10.43 -2.49 15.26
N VAL A 476 9.13 -2.39 14.93
CA VAL A 476 8.22 -1.31 15.35
C VAL A 476 8.69 0.03 14.77
N SER A 477 7.95 0.53 13.79
CA SER A 477 8.21 1.84 13.19
C SER A 477 7.18 2.86 13.66
N CYS A 478 7.49 4.15 13.54
CA CYS A 478 6.42 5.13 13.41
C CYS A 478 5.81 5.08 12.00
N SER A 479 4.80 5.90 11.77
CA SER A 479 4.30 6.22 10.45
C SER A 479 4.77 7.57 9.95
N ILE A 480 4.75 7.76 8.63
CA ILE A 480 5.03 9.04 7.99
C ILE A 480 3.73 9.64 7.48
N ASP A 481 3.49 10.90 7.83
CA ASP A 481 2.48 11.76 7.21
C ASP A 481 3.08 12.47 6.00
N PRO A 482 2.69 12.12 4.77
CA PRO A 482 3.22 12.77 3.58
C PRO A 482 2.75 14.23 3.41
N GLY A 483 1.79 14.71 4.20
CA GLY A 483 1.31 16.08 4.23
C GLY A 483 1.01 16.64 2.83
N ARG A 484 1.68 17.74 2.49
CA ARG A 484 1.57 18.41 1.18
C ARG A 484 2.59 17.89 0.16
N SER A 485 3.47 16.98 0.56
CA SER A 485 4.47 16.40 -0.33
C SER A 485 3.83 15.63 -1.48
N ALA A 486 4.27 15.92 -2.70
CA ALA A 486 3.89 15.22 -3.94
C ALA A 486 4.84 14.06 -4.26
N GLY A 487 5.62 13.62 -3.28
CA GLY A 487 6.49 12.45 -3.35
C GLY A 487 5.76 11.11 -3.49
N THR A 488 6.45 10.02 -3.20
CA THR A 488 5.95 8.64 -3.31
C THR A 488 6.24 7.82 -2.06
N MET A 489 5.36 6.87 -1.75
CA MET A 489 5.59 5.88 -0.71
C MET A 489 6.49 4.79 -1.28
N VAL A 490 7.72 4.71 -0.79
CA VAL A 490 8.65 3.63 -1.14
C VAL A 490 8.20 2.35 -0.44
N VAL A 491 7.90 2.45 0.86
CA VAL A 491 7.30 1.37 1.65
C VAL A 491 5.90 1.80 2.08
N ARG A 492 4.91 1.06 1.56
CA ARG A 492 3.53 1.06 2.04
C ARG A 492 3.20 -0.35 2.51
N ASN A 493 2.76 -0.49 3.75
CA ASN A 493 2.40 -1.78 4.33
C ASN A 493 0.94 -1.78 4.79
N THR A 494 0.33 -2.96 4.92
CA THR A 494 -1.05 -3.16 5.42
C THR A 494 -1.06 -4.18 6.55
N GLY A 495 -2.22 -4.41 7.17
CA GLY A 495 -2.33 -5.31 8.32
C GLY A 495 -1.65 -4.74 9.57
N LEU A 496 -1.55 -3.40 9.62
CA LEU A 496 -0.95 -2.68 10.74
C LEU A 496 -2.01 -1.83 11.45
N TRP A 497 -1.76 -1.58 12.72
CA TRP A 497 -2.52 -0.69 13.59
C TRP A 497 -1.55 0.12 14.45
N SER A 498 -2.01 1.25 15.01
CA SER A 498 -1.15 2.21 15.70
C SER A 498 -1.64 2.56 17.09
N LEU A 499 -0.69 2.75 18.03
CA LEU A 499 -0.95 3.41 19.31
C LEU A 499 -0.07 4.65 19.48
N PRO A 500 -0.53 5.67 20.23
CA PRO A 500 0.32 6.76 20.64
C PRO A 500 1.37 6.27 21.66
N PRO A 501 2.50 6.99 21.81
CA PRO A 501 3.47 6.73 22.87
C PRO A 501 2.85 6.79 24.27
N ALA A 502 3.26 5.88 25.14
CA ALA A 502 2.85 5.83 26.54
C ALA A 502 3.81 6.69 27.40
N TYR A 503 3.64 8.01 27.43
CA TYR A 503 4.56 8.94 28.11
C TYR A 503 4.79 8.71 29.62
N HIS A 504 4.01 7.82 30.25
CA HIS A 504 4.21 7.42 31.64
C HIS A 504 5.19 6.26 31.80
N GLU A 505 5.47 5.50 30.74
CA GLU A 505 6.48 4.44 30.69
C GLU A 505 7.86 5.05 30.45
N SER A 506 8.94 4.46 30.98
CA SER A 506 10.29 5.03 30.84
C SER A 506 10.79 5.06 29.38
N ASN A 507 10.33 4.13 28.55
CA ASN A 507 10.68 4.02 27.12
C ASN A 507 9.58 4.54 26.18
N TYR A 508 8.51 5.15 26.72
CA TYR A 508 7.31 5.56 26.01
C TYR A 508 6.62 4.48 25.15
N HIS A 509 6.94 3.20 25.36
CA HIS A 509 6.38 2.11 24.59
C HIS A 509 5.06 1.63 25.22
N PRO A 510 3.89 1.81 24.57
CA PRO A 510 2.63 1.27 25.07
C PRO A 510 2.60 -0.25 25.04
N GLN A 511 1.75 -0.84 25.88
CA GLN A 511 1.37 -2.24 25.72
C GLN A 511 0.58 -2.43 24.41
N ALA A 512 0.96 -3.46 23.64
CA ALA A 512 0.39 -3.74 22.34
C ALA A 512 -0.99 -4.41 22.45
N GLU A 513 -2.03 -3.60 22.68
CA GLU A 513 -3.43 -4.01 22.78
C GLU A 513 -4.30 -3.36 21.72
N TYR A 514 -5.31 -4.10 21.25
CA TYR A 514 -6.33 -3.52 20.39
C TYR A 514 -7.27 -2.61 21.18
N ARG A 515 -7.02 -1.31 21.09
CA ARG A 515 -7.83 -0.28 21.74
C ARG A 515 -8.83 0.34 20.76
N PRO A 516 -10.03 0.75 21.22
CA PRO A 516 -10.99 1.41 20.34
C PRO A 516 -10.50 2.74 19.74
N ASP A 517 -9.50 3.38 20.35
CA ASP A 517 -8.87 4.60 19.88
C ASP A 517 -7.62 4.36 18.99
N MET A 518 -7.35 3.12 18.61
CA MET A 518 -6.29 2.83 17.63
C MET A 518 -6.68 3.26 16.21
N GLN A 519 -5.69 3.58 15.39
CA GLN A 519 -5.86 3.66 13.93
C GLN A 519 -5.36 2.37 13.29
N TYR A 520 -5.86 2.02 12.09
CA TYR A 520 -5.55 0.73 11.47
C TYR A 520 -5.73 0.78 9.95
N GLY A 521 -5.01 -0.07 9.22
CA GLY A 521 -5.10 -0.19 7.77
C GLY A 521 -3.75 -0.13 7.07
N ALA A 522 -3.65 0.72 6.04
CA ALA A 522 -2.44 0.91 5.23
C ALA A 522 -1.59 2.07 5.78
N TRP A 523 -0.27 1.94 5.83
CA TRP A 523 0.64 2.94 6.39
C TRP A 523 1.87 3.20 5.53
N CYS A 524 2.42 4.41 5.61
CA CYS A 524 3.71 4.77 5.02
C CYS A 524 4.84 4.63 6.05
N GLN A 525 5.85 3.79 5.75
CA GLN A 525 7.02 3.56 6.62
C GLN A 525 8.35 4.02 5.97
N LEU A 526 8.33 4.31 4.66
CA LEU A 526 9.43 4.96 3.93
C LEU A 526 8.87 5.87 2.85
N TRP A 527 9.21 7.15 2.92
CA TRP A 527 8.74 8.18 2.01
C TRP A 527 9.89 8.74 1.17
N SER A 528 9.62 9.04 -0.10
CA SER A 528 10.57 9.65 -1.04
C SER A 528 9.98 10.91 -1.64
N THR A 529 10.76 12.00 -1.64
CA THR A 529 10.41 13.24 -2.33
C THR A 529 11.65 13.89 -2.94
N VAL A 530 11.41 14.94 -3.73
CA VAL A 530 12.44 15.80 -4.31
C VAL A 530 12.21 17.23 -3.85
N HIS A 531 13.29 17.98 -3.63
CA HIS A 531 13.25 19.41 -3.29
C HIS A 531 14.39 20.13 -4.01
N GLY A 532 14.07 21.18 -4.78
CA GLY A 532 15.01 21.80 -5.71
C GLY A 532 15.60 20.78 -6.70
N LYS A 533 16.90 20.49 -6.57
CA LYS A 533 17.63 19.48 -7.36
C LYS A 533 17.94 18.20 -6.58
N GLY A 534 17.70 18.20 -5.27
CA GLY A 534 18.06 17.12 -4.36
C GLY A 534 16.94 16.10 -4.13
N ARG A 535 17.33 14.93 -3.64
CA ARG A 535 16.44 13.83 -3.24
C ARG A 535 16.36 13.75 -1.73
N VAL A 536 15.18 13.43 -1.19
CA VAL A 536 14.95 13.28 0.25
C VAL A 536 14.25 11.96 0.52
N LEU A 537 14.78 11.17 1.45
CA LEU A 537 14.14 10.00 2.03
C LEU A 537 13.81 10.25 3.51
N GLY A 538 12.64 9.81 3.93
CA GLY A 538 12.29 9.68 5.35
C GLY A 538 12.01 8.22 5.68
N PHE A 539 12.73 7.65 6.64
CA PHE A 539 12.59 6.27 7.08
C PHE A 539 12.16 6.19 8.55
N ALA A 540 11.15 5.37 8.83
CA ALA A 540 10.39 5.45 10.08
C ALA A 540 10.85 4.49 11.21
N ASP A 541 11.94 3.74 11.00
CA ASP A 541 12.37 2.69 11.94
C ASP A 541 13.88 2.71 12.15
N SER A 542 14.37 3.43 13.15
CA SER A 542 15.80 3.50 13.44
C SER A 542 16.38 2.16 13.94
N THR A 543 15.57 1.34 14.60
CA THR A 543 16.00 0.09 15.26
C THR A 543 16.51 -0.94 14.24
N LEU A 544 16.07 -0.86 12.99
CA LEU A 544 16.53 -1.73 11.90
C LEU A 544 18.03 -1.64 11.61
N PHE A 545 18.66 -0.53 11.93
CA PHE A 545 20.08 -0.31 11.64
C PHE A 545 20.98 -0.35 12.87
N SER A 546 20.41 -0.67 14.04
CA SER A 546 21.18 -1.02 15.22
C SER A 546 22.05 -2.26 14.97
N ASN A 547 23.20 -2.35 15.63
CA ASN A 547 24.20 -3.40 15.44
C ASN A 547 23.63 -4.83 15.51
N PHE A 548 22.76 -5.11 16.48
CA PHE A 548 22.15 -6.44 16.67
C PHE A 548 21.15 -6.82 15.55
N CYS A 549 20.73 -5.83 14.76
CA CYS A 549 19.59 -5.91 13.86
C CYS A 549 20.03 -5.92 12.40
N VAL A 550 21.03 -5.10 12.06
CA VAL A 550 21.34 -4.66 10.69
C VAL A 550 21.70 -5.78 9.71
N PHE A 551 22.26 -6.89 10.20
CA PHE A 551 22.62 -8.04 9.36
C PHE A 551 21.52 -9.10 9.24
N GLN A 552 20.33 -8.85 9.77
CA GLN A 552 19.17 -9.69 9.44
C GLN A 552 18.72 -9.41 7.98
N PRO A 553 18.07 -10.39 7.32
CA PRO A 553 17.71 -10.27 5.91
C PRO A 553 16.97 -8.98 5.58
N GLY A 554 17.47 -8.25 4.58
CA GLY A 554 16.83 -7.08 3.98
C GLY A 554 17.21 -5.73 4.58
N LYS A 555 17.78 -5.69 5.79
CA LYS A 555 18.03 -4.43 6.50
C LYS A 555 19.24 -3.69 5.95
N ARG A 556 20.39 -4.37 5.84
CA ARG A 556 21.58 -3.82 5.16
C ARG A 556 21.30 -3.51 3.69
N GLU A 557 20.55 -4.37 3.00
CA GLU A 557 20.20 -4.19 1.58
C GLU A 557 19.32 -2.95 1.40
N LEU A 558 18.39 -2.72 2.33
CA LEU A 558 17.57 -1.50 2.35
C LEU A 558 18.43 -0.27 2.60
N PHE A 559 19.32 -0.29 3.60
CA PHE A 559 20.18 0.85 3.90
C PHE A 559 21.05 1.24 2.71
N VAL A 560 21.74 0.26 2.10
CA VAL A 560 22.53 0.48 0.88
C VAL A 560 21.65 0.93 -0.29
N GLY A 561 20.46 0.36 -0.46
CA GLY A 561 19.50 0.79 -1.48
C GLY A 561 19.06 2.25 -1.30
N MET A 562 18.87 2.71 -0.06
CA MET A 562 18.58 4.11 0.26
C MET A 562 19.77 5.01 -0.10
N LEU A 563 20.99 4.64 0.32
CA LEU A 563 22.19 5.43 0.02
C LEU A 563 22.50 5.50 -1.47
N GLU A 564 22.44 4.39 -2.19
CA GLU A 564 22.74 4.37 -3.63
C GLU A 564 21.72 5.18 -4.43
N TRP A 565 20.44 5.14 -4.04
CA TRP A 565 19.41 5.96 -4.70
C TRP A 565 19.59 7.46 -4.41
N LEU A 566 19.95 7.81 -3.17
CA LEU A 566 20.28 9.19 -2.78
C LEU A 566 21.58 9.67 -3.41
N ASN A 567 22.56 8.79 -3.62
CA ASN A 567 23.82 9.06 -4.31
C ASN A 567 23.67 9.14 -5.83
N ARG A 568 22.47 9.45 -6.33
CA ARG A 568 22.17 9.64 -7.74
C ARG A 568 21.40 10.93 -7.99
N THR A 569 21.48 11.45 -9.20
CA THR A 569 20.75 12.65 -9.63
C THR A 569 20.25 12.50 -11.05
N SER A 570 19.07 13.05 -11.33
CA SER A 570 18.47 13.09 -12.66
C SER A 570 17.95 14.50 -12.96
N PRO A 571 18.00 14.95 -14.23
CA PRO A 571 17.25 16.13 -14.66
C PRO A 571 15.75 16.04 -14.32
N LEU A 572 15.21 14.82 -14.26
CA LEU A 572 13.82 14.54 -13.91
C LEU A 572 13.50 14.68 -12.41
N ASP A 573 14.50 14.87 -11.56
CA ASP A 573 14.29 15.23 -10.15
C ASP A 573 13.70 16.65 -10.04
N ARG A 574 13.89 17.49 -11.06
CA ARG A 574 13.26 18.81 -11.12
C ARG A 574 11.78 18.66 -11.44
N ARG A 575 10.92 19.09 -10.50
CA ARG A 575 9.46 19.02 -10.63
C ARG A 575 8.92 19.60 -11.93
N ALA A 576 9.46 20.74 -12.38
CA ALA A 576 9.02 21.38 -13.62
C ALA A 576 9.27 20.49 -14.86
N ILE A 577 10.45 19.87 -14.97
CA ILE A 577 10.79 18.98 -16.09
C ILE A 577 9.95 17.71 -16.01
N ARG A 578 9.80 17.13 -14.81
CA ARG A 578 8.96 15.95 -14.60
C ARG A 578 7.52 16.21 -15.04
N LEU A 579 6.92 17.33 -14.62
CA LEU A 579 5.55 17.70 -15.01
C LEU A 579 5.42 17.98 -16.51
N ALA A 580 6.42 18.63 -17.11
CA ALA A 580 6.44 18.89 -18.56
C ALA A 580 6.45 17.60 -19.40
N LEU A 581 6.88 16.47 -18.84
CA LEU A 581 6.85 15.16 -19.51
C LEU A 581 5.63 14.32 -19.12
N THR A 582 5.28 14.29 -17.83
CA THR A 582 4.20 13.42 -17.35
C THR A 582 2.82 13.92 -17.73
N ILE A 583 2.59 15.25 -17.79
CA ILE A 583 1.28 15.80 -18.18
C ILE A 583 0.96 15.47 -19.65
N PRO A 584 1.84 15.74 -20.64
CA PRO A 584 1.56 15.35 -22.02
C PRO A 584 1.43 13.83 -22.20
N ALA A 585 2.24 13.03 -21.51
CA ALA A 585 2.13 11.57 -21.55
C ALA A 585 0.78 11.08 -21.02
N PHE A 586 0.28 11.67 -19.93
CA PHE A 586 -1.05 11.38 -19.39
C PHE A 586 -2.17 11.79 -20.36
N LEU A 587 -2.09 12.98 -20.94
CA LEU A 587 -3.06 13.46 -21.94
C LEU A 587 -3.07 12.58 -23.19
N LEU A 588 -1.90 12.16 -23.66
CA LEU A 588 -1.77 11.21 -24.78
C LEU A 588 -2.43 9.88 -24.42
N ALA A 589 -2.15 9.32 -23.24
CA ALA A 589 -2.79 8.08 -22.81
C ALA A 589 -4.32 8.21 -22.73
N ALA A 590 -4.83 9.33 -22.20
CA ALA A 590 -6.27 9.61 -22.17
C ALA A 590 -6.87 9.66 -23.59
N ALA A 591 -6.18 10.32 -24.54
CA ALA A 591 -6.60 10.37 -25.93
C ALA A 591 -6.59 8.98 -26.60
N LEU A 592 -5.59 8.13 -26.28
CA LEU A 592 -5.48 6.76 -26.80
C LEU A 592 -6.53 5.80 -26.22
N LEU A 593 -7.05 6.07 -25.01
CA LEU A 593 -8.16 5.31 -24.42
C LEU A 593 -9.52 5.65 -25.04
N ALA A 594 -9.70 6.88 -25.53
CA ALA A 594 -10.99 7.36 -26.02
C ALA A 594 -11.60 6.50 -27.16
N PRO A 595 -10.85 6.06 -28.20
CA PRO A 595 -11.37 5.13 -29.21
C PRO A 595 -11.85 3.80 -28.62
N GLY A 596 -11.15 3.30 -27.60
CA GLY A 596 -11.51 2.05 -26.93
C GLY A 596 -12.78 2.17 -26.11
N CYS A 597 -12.92 3.25 -25.33
CA CYS A 597 -14.16 3.57 -24.60
C CYS A 597 -15.33 3.73 -25.57
N TRP A 598 -15.14 4.48 -26.66
CA TRP A 598 -16.16 4.68 -27.69
C TRP A 598 -16.57 3.38 -28.38
N GLN A 599 -15.61 2.50 -28.69
CA GLN A 599 -15.91 1.22 -29.31
C GLN A 599 -16.59 0.25 -28.34
N CYS A 600 -16.16 0.18 -27.07
CA CYS A 600 -16.86 -0.59 -26.03
C CYS A 600 -18.30 -0.11 -25.82
N TRP A 601 -18.55 1.20 -25.96
CA TRP A 601 -19.90 1.76 -25.90
C TRP A 601 -20.76 1.36 -27.10
N ARG A 602 -20.21 1.39 -28.32
CA ARG A 602 -20.94 1.02 -29.56
C ARG A 602 -21.09 -0.48 -29.76
N ASP A 603 -20.09 -1.25 -29.37
CA ASP A 603 -19.97 -2.67 -29.63
C ASP A 603 -19.75 -3.46 -28.34
N ARG A 604 -20.81 -4.14 -27.94
CA ARG A 604 -20.89 -4.94 -26.71
C ARG A 604 -19.94 -6.13 -26.68
N LYS A 605 -19.22 -6.44 -27.76
CA LYS A 605 -18.20 -7.51 -27.82
C LYS A 605 -16.77 -6.97 -27.67
N ALA A 606 -16.58 -5.65 -27.75
CA ALA A 606 -15.25 -5.05 -27.77
C ALA A 606 -14.53 -5.07 -26.41
N TRP A 607 -15.25 -5.26 -25.29
CA TRP A 607 -14.67 -5.22 -23.95
C TRP A 607 -13.48 -6.20 -23.75
N LEU A 608 -13.57 -7.44 -24.27
CA LEU A 608 -12.54 -8.46 -24.05
C LEU A 608 -11.22 -8.12 -24.77
N PRO A 609 -11.23 -7.72 -26.06
CA PRO A 609 -10.03 -7.20 -26.71
C PRO A 609 -9.34 -6.06 -25.95
N HIS A 610 -10.11 -5.07 -25.44
CA HIS A 610 -9.54 -3.91 -24.76
C HIS A 610 -8.96 -4.28 -23.38
N LEU A 611 -9.63 -5.16 -22.64
CA LEU A 611 -9.07 -5.69 -21.40
C LEU A 611 -7.82 -6.52 -21.63
N ALA A 612 -7.83 -7.43 -22.61
CA ALA A 612 -6.66 -8.22 -22.94
C ALA A 612 -5.48 -7.33 -23.39
N GLY A 613 -5.76 -6.33 -24.24
CA GLY A 613 -4.78 -5.32 -24.64
C GLY A 613 -4.26 -4.50 -23.46
N GLY A 614 -5.13 -4.04 -22.56
CA GLY A 614 -4.76 -3.32 -21.35
C GLY A 614 -3.92 -4.15 -20.38
N CYS A 615 -4.30 -5.41 -20.12
CA CYS A 615 -3.53 -6.34 -19.29
C CYS A 615 -2.15 -6.65 -19.89
N ALA A 616 -2.06 -6.85 -21.21
CA ALA A 616 -0.78 -7.04 -21.89
C ALA A 616 0.07 -5.77 -21.85
N GLY A 617 -0.53 -4.60 -22.10
CA GLY A 617 0.13 -3.29 -22.02
C GLY A 617 0.71 -3.02 -20.63
N TRP A 618 -0.07 -3.27 -19.57
CA TRP A 618 0.41 -3.21 -18.19
C TRP A 618 1.56 -4.19 -17.96
N SER A 619 1.47 -5.43 -18.45
CA SER A 619 2.49 -6.46 -18.23
C SER A 619 3.82 -6.10 -18.88
N VAL A 620 3.78 -5.64 -20.13
CA VAL A 620 4.98 -5.16 -20.85
C VAL A 620 5.59 -3.95 -20.15
N ALA A 621 4.76 -2.98 -19.76
CA ALA A 621 5.23 -1.80 -19.02
C ALA A 621 5.81 -2.17 -17.64
N ALA A 622 5.19 -3.09 -16.91
CA ALA A 622 5.67 -3.56 -15.62
C ALA A 622 7.06 -4.20 -15.75
N MET A 623 7.24 -5.10 -16.73
CA MET A 623 8.54 -5.70 -17.01
C MET A 623 9.58 -4.66 -17.41
N ALA A 624 9.20 -3.69 -18.25
CA ALA A 624 10.09 -2.60 -18.66
C ALA A 624 10.49 -1.71 -17.47
N VAL A 625 9.54 -1.31 -16.61
CA VAL A 625 9.82 -0.52 -15.41
C VAL A 625 10.73 -1.28 -14.46
N VAL A 626 10.48 -2.57 -14.22
CA VAL A 626 11.36 -3.41 -13.39
C VAL A 626 12.77 -3.46 -13.95
N ALA A 627 12.93 -3.63 -15.28
CA ALA A 627 14.23 -3.60 -15.93
C ALA A 627 14.92 -2.23 -15.84
N LEU A 628 14.17 -1.13 -15.99
CA LEU A 628 14.67 0.24 -15.86
C LEU A 628 15.02 0.63 -14.42
N HIS A 629 14.44 -0.07 -13.43
CA HIS A 629 14.75 0.09 -12.01
C HIS A 629 15.93 -0.78 -11.55
N GLU A 630 16.62 -1.44 -12.47
CA GLU A 630 17.84 -2.18 -12.14
C GLU A 630 18.93 -1.20 -11.69
N MET A 631 19.06 -1.04 -10.37
CA MET A 631 20.08 -0.22 -9.74
C MET A 631 21.26 -1.13 -9.36
N PRO A 632 22.46 -0.96 -9.95
CA PRO A 632 23.60 -1.80 -9.62
C PRO A 632 23.96 -1.74 -8.14
N VAL A 633 24.41 -2.86 -7.59
CA VAL A 633 25.03 -2.88 -6.25
C VAL A 633 26.29 -2.00 -6.29
N PRO A 634 26.48 -1.08 -5.33
CA PRO A 634 27.65 -0.22 -5.34
C PRO A 634 28.94 -1.05 -5.24
N PRO A 635 30.00 -0.68 -5.96
CA PRO A 635 31.27 -1.41 -5.92
C PRO A 635 31.88 -1.36 -4.52
N LYS A 636 32.66 -2.38 -4.18
CA LYS A 636 33.47 -2.39 -2.95
C LYS A 636 34.85 -1.77 -3.24
N HIS A 637 35.22 -0.75 -2.47
CA HIS A 637 36.52 -0.08 -2.52
C HIS A 637 37.49 -0.54 -1.43
N ARG A 638 36.99 -1.26 -0.42
CA ARG A 638 37.78 -1.79 0.70
C ARG A 638 37.61 -3.30 0.81
N VAL A 639 38.70 -3.99 1.12
CA VAL A 639 38.71 -5.44 1.35
C VAL A 639 38.47 -5.69 2.84
N HIS A 640 37.49 -6.54 3.16
CA HIS A 640 37.31 -7.07 4.52
C HIS A 640 37.53 -8.58 4.54
N HIS A 641 37.99 -9.07 5.69
CA HIS A 641 38.12 -10.49 5.94
C HIS A 641 36.74 -11.13 6.05
N HIS A 642 36.47 -12.14 5.24
CA HIS A 642 35.28 -12.95 5.36
C HIS A 642 35.60 -14.14 6.29
N VAL A 643 34.74 -14.36 7.28
CA VAL A 643 34.79 -15.56 8.12
C VAL A 643 33.64 -16.47 7.68
N VAL A 644 33.95 -17.71 7.32
CA VAL A 644 32.94 -18.72 6.98
C VAL A 644 32.63 -19.52 8.23
N VAL A 645 31.37 -19.51 8.65
CA VAL A 645 30.88 -20.35 9.75
C VAL A 645 30.26 -21.60 9.14
N ASP A 646 30.91 -22.76 9.31
CA ASP A 646 30.35 -24.05 8.91
C ASP A 646 29.16 -24.40 9.82
N ARG A 647 28.02 -24.66 9.19
CA ARG A 647 26.77 -25.04 9.88
C ARG A 647 26.22 -26.37 9.38
N THR A 648 27.03 -27.17 8.69
CA THR A 648 26.63 -28.48 8.12
C THR A 648 26.08 -29.43 9.20
N VAL A 649 26.55 -29.30 10.44
CA VAL A 649 26.12 -30.12 11.58
C VAL A 649 25.23 -29.36 12.58
N SER A 650 24.92 -28.09 12.34
CA SER A 650 24.17 -27.23 13.26
C SER A 650 22.78 -26.94 12.72
N GLU A 651 21.76 -27.55 13.35
CA GLU A 651 20.35 -27.34 13.02
C GLU A 651 19.72 -26.10 13.71
N VAL A 652 20.49 -25.48 14.61
CA VAL A 652 20.13 -24.28 15.39
C VAL A 652 19.82 -23.10 14.46
N PRO A 653 18.59 -22.58 14.33
CA PRO A 653 18.30 -21.41 13.50
C PRO A 653 18.99 -20.14 14.04
N LEU A 654 19.45 -19.27 13.13
CA LEU A 654 20.01 -17.97 13.53
C LEU A 654 18.91 -17.05 14.08
N SER A 655 19.17 -16.42 15.22
CA SER A 655 18.26 -15.51 15.91
C SER A 655 17.63 -14.47 14.98
N THR A 656 16.31 -14.34 15.04
CA THR A 656 15.53 -13.36 14.27
C THR A 656 14.92 -12.31 15.19
N GLY A 657 15.74 -11.61 15.99
CA GLY A 657 15.22 -10.61 16.92
C GLY A 657 16.28 -9.70 17.53
N ALA A 658 15.81 -8.55 18.03
CA ALA A 658 16.56 -7.71 18.96
C ALA A 658 16.74 -8.41 20.32
N PHE A 659 15.75 -9.22 20.68
CA PHE A 659 15.66 -9.98 21.92
C PHE A 659 15.87 -11.46 21.63
N ALA A 660 16.45 -12.20 22.58
CA ALA A 660 16.69 -13.64 22.49
C ALA A 660 15.42 -14.50 22.59
N ASP A 661 14.25 -13.92 22.36
CA ASP A 661 12.94 -14.56 22.48
C ASP A 661 12.57 -15.25 21.16
N HIS A 662 13.30 -16.31 20.83
CA HIS A 662 12.79 -17.30 19.88
C HIS A 662 11.91 -18.27 20.67
N GLU A 663 10.59 -18.25 20.44
CA GLU A 663 9.64 -19.22 21.03
C GLU A 663 10.03 -20.68 20.71
N GLU A 664 10.77 -20.90 19.62
CA GLU A 664 11.29 -22.21 19.21
C GLU A 664 12.62 -22.58 19.88
N GLY A 665 13.18 -21.73 20.75
CA GLY A 665 14.33 -22.04 21.63
C GLY A 665 15.63 -22.44 20.92
N GLY A 666 15.72 -22.26 19.60
CA GLY A 666 16.72 -22.94 18.78
C GLY A 666 18.04 -22.21 18.55
N GLY A 667 18.22 -20.95 18.95
CA GLY A 667 19.37 -20.11 18.60
C GLY A 667 20.41 -19.89 19.72
N TYR A 668 21.67 -19.58 19.38
CA TYR A 668 22.72 -19.18 20.34
C TYR A 668 22.61 -17.71 20.83
N GLY A 669 21.45 -17.07 20.66
CA GLY A 669 21.15 -15.76 21.23
C GLY A 669 22.06 -14.63 20.71
N MET A 670 22.68 -13.88 21.63
CA MET A 670 23.51 -12.70 21.30
C MET A 670 24.73 -13.03 20.44
N LEU A 671 25.27 -14.26 20.49
CA LEU A 671 26.41 -14.66 19.65
C LEU A 671 26.05 -14.57 18.15
N GLU A 672 24.82 -14.96 17.78
CA GLU A 672 24.36 -14.96 16.39
C GLU A 672 24.02 -13.55 15.90
N GLN A 673 23.66 -12.64 16.81
CA GLN A 673 23.52 -11.22 16.50
C GLN A 673 24.88 -10.60 16.12
N TRP A 674 25.98 -11.20 16.58
CA TRP A 674 27.34 -10.77 16.29
C TRP A 674 27.87 -11.27 14.94
N ILE A 675 27.20 -12.23 14.29
CA ILE A 675 27.64 -12.80 13.00
C ILE A 675 27.06 -11.95 11.87
N PRO A 676 27.88 -11.14 11.16
CA PRO A 676 27.41 -10.43 9.99
C PRO A 676 27.03 -11.46 8.92
N ARG A 677 25.75 -11.52 8.54
CA ARG A 677 25.25 -12.40 7.48
C ARG A 677 25.58 -11.79 6.12
N VAL A 678 26.88 -11.71 5.80
CA VAL A 678 27.38 -10.89 4.69
C VAL A 678 27.45 -11.62 3.37
#